data_AF-A0A937PN05-F1
#
_entry.id   AF-A0A937PN05-F1
#
_cell.length_a   1.000
_cell.length_b   1.000
_cell.length_c   1.000
_cell.angle_alpha   90.00
_cell.angle_beta   90.00
_cell.angle_gamma   90.00
#
_symmetry.space_group_name_H-M   'P 1'
#
loop_
_entity.id
_entity.type
_entity.pdbx_description
1 polymer ?
#
loop_
_entity_poly.entity_id
_entity_poly.type
_entity_poly.pdbx_seq_one_letter_code
_entity_poly.pdbx_strand_id
1 'polypeptide(L)'
;MAPSPRQVVLFLLLGIAVTCGAMENQIVIEESTVLPVAYDVDILVAGGSLAGVEAACAAANDGASVLLIEDRPYLGYDLCATQRLWLEQGETPQTALTRAIYGENRAATPMQVKSALDKALLAAGVQFLTGCYPVDVLFAADRATPAGVIMVNRSGRQAIRAKVIIDATEQAALTHCTRAAFRPLRGGREELRYVVVGGSPARSESFRKLPITYTSGKKQYPVYEYSLDIHRPSDAFRSLNKAFHEARSRTWDEGAVDVSERLFHIPHDAIVATESPPEAWPGADRIKLGLFQPPGVKSWYVLSAYAGLSRGQMGIALRPPQWSVVGRRIGKAAAVEAGSVLTPRRIDVRSAEAEQRRLSIREHQIDLRFRDKPRVTVGARDLPVLATYDVVVVGGGTSGAPAAIAASRSGARTLVVEYLDELGGVGTAGLISMYWYGYRSGEGKELRPGYVSPKEIRAGSARDTLRVGYAGEVGKQLGGSWDPLAKSEWLRAGVLKAGGEIWFHCFGCGAVVDGHKVVGVVVAGPFGRGIVLAKTVIDSTGNADIAAAAGAGTQYGISKLGDLSVQVAGYPHRDLGARYVNTAYTMVDDTDLFDRRHLLLWGRSRRLDSYDSGQLIDSRERRRVVGEYVLKASDILNGRTYPDTICHHLSNFDAGAFPTSRMLLLKDMKGHAYACDLPYRCLIPKGIHGMLVTGLGASADRDAMTLVRMQPDLENQGYAAGMSAAMAAAGGVDVRKIDIKKLQRKLVEKGIVEARVPSDTDSYPLSIGTLREAVATLKDLKIEIRQKRDSHDRTYSALAVVMSHPRRSIPLLADAHGRAESRQEKLNYALVLGVLGNDAGLHTLIEAVEESKAWGEGYNMSSKRETANTFAKVDRLVIVLGLTQSVKARPALVKKLKLLDGRSPLSHVKAVCTALRMVRSPSLAGPLAELLDKPRMAGHAERADYYRSQPEPHSSRPVPTRATTKNARLNAKFREVLLAALLFDCGDRNDRARAILEAYTRDVHGHFAAYARAALDGHLRETTVKERK
;
A
#
# COMPACT_ATOMS: atom_id res chain seq x y z
N MET A 1 66.23 -10.44 21.67
CA MET A 1 66.20 -9.51 20.52
C MET A 1 64.76 -9.16 20.23
N ALA A 2 64.33 -7.93 20.53
CA ALA A 2 63.00 -7.44 20.21
C ALA A 2 63.00 -6.88 18.76
N PRO A 3 61.97 -7.14 17.94
CA PRO A 3 61.92 -6.61 16.58
C PRO A 3 61.44 -5.15 16.57
N SER A 4 61.89 -4.40 15.55
CA SER A 4 61.83 -2.94 15.49
C SER A 4 60.46 -2.36 15.08
N PRO A 5 60.18 -1.08 15.38
CA PRO A 5 58.87 -0.44 15.16
C PRO A 5 58.40 -0.36 13.70
N ARG A 6 59.27 -0.63 12.71
CA ARG A 6 58.91 -0.62 11.29
C ARG A 6 58.28 -1.93 10.81
N GLN A 7 58.41 -3.03 11.55
CA GLN A 7 57.75 -4.31 11.20
C GLN A 7 56.33 -4.43 11.78
N VAL A 8 55.98 -3.62 12.78
CA VAL A 8 54.60 -3.54 13.31
C VAL A 8 53.68 -2.71 12.42
N VAL A 9 54.23 -1.79 11.61
CA VAL A 9 53.44 -0.92 10.72
C VAL A 9 53.07 -1.59 9.39
N LEU A 10 53.83 -2.59 8.92
CA LEU A 10 53.54 -3.28 7.65
C LEU A 10 52.51 -4.43 7.80
N PHE A 11 52.33 -4.98 9.01
CA PHE A 11 51.27 -5.97 9.30
C PHE A 11 49.93 -5.34 9.71
N LEU A 12 49.88 -4.03 9.99
CA LEU A 12 48.66 -3.28 10.31
C LEU A 12 48.07 -2.52 9.11
N LEU A 13 48.78 -2.43 7.99
CA LEU A 13 48.32 -1.76 6.76
C LEU A 13 47.92 -2.70 5.61
N LEU A 14 48.15 -4.02 5.74
CA LEU A 14 47.58 -5.03 4.82
C LEU A 14 46.35 -5.78 5.37
N GLY A 15 45.90 -5.45 6.58
CA GLY A 15 44.75 -6.11 7.25
C GLY A 15 43.41 -5.37 7.20
N ILE A 16 43.30 -4.22 6.50
CA ILE A 16 42.08 -3.38 6.49
C ILE A 16 41.50 -3.17 5.07
N ALA A 17 42.13 -3.70 4.02
CA ALA A 17 41.67 -3.52 2.63
C ALA A 17 41.02 -4.75 1.97
N VAL A 18 40.85 -5.88 2.69
CA VAL A 18 40.24 -7.10 2.13
C VAL A 18 39.23 -7.71 3.11
N THR A 19 38.09 -7.05 3.28
CA THR A 19 36.84 -7.72 3.76
C THR A 19 35.59 -7.29 2.98
N CYS A 20 35.76 -6.62 1.83
CA CYS A 20 34.65 -6.34 0.89
C CYS A 20 34.74 -7.15 -0.42
N GLY A 21 35.66 -8.11 -0.52
CA GLY A 21 35.90 -8.89 -1.73
C GLY A 21 35.90 -10.38 -1.45
N ALA A 22 34.74 -10.92 -1.06
CA ALA A 22 34.34 -12.33 -1.15
C ALA A 22 33.03 -12.51 -0.36
N MET A 23 31.93 -11.90 -0.79
CA MET A 23 30.64 -12.44 -0.39
C MET A 23 30.43 -13.71 -1.22
N GLU A 24 30.47 -14.84 -0.53
CA GLU A 24 30.24 -16.19 -1.05
C GLU A 24 29.09 -16.19 -2.08
N ASN A 25 29.28 -16.93 -3.19
CA ASN A 25 28.25 -17.31 -4.17
C ASN A 25 27.15 -18.16 -3.51
N GLN A 26 26.45 -17.62 -2.51
CA GLN A 26 25.29 -18.25 -1.93
C GLN A 26 24.10 -17.97 -2.84
N ILE A 27 23.59 -19.06 -3.41
CA ILE A 27 22.41 -19.09 -4.26
C ILE A 27 21.32 -19.81 -3.49
N VAL A 28 20.08 -19.34 -3.59
CA VAL A 28 18.90 -20.10 -3.18
C VAL A 28 18.14 -20.47 -4.44
N ILE A 29 17.81 -21.75 -4.56
CA ILE A 29 17.02 -22.25 -5.67
C ILE A 29 15.57 -21.85 -5.43
N GLU A 30 15.04 -21.02 -6.32
CA GLU A 30 13.61 -20.84 -6.47
C GLU A 30 13.05 -22.04 -7.23
N GLU A 31 12.13 -22.77 -6.61
CA GLU A 31 11.48 -23.92 -7.22
C GLU A 31 10.69 -23.55 -8.48
N SER A 32 10.50 -24.54 -9.36
CA SER A 32 9.63 -24.38 -10.52
C SER A 32 8.22 -23.99 -10.10
N THR A 33 7.61 -23.04 -10.80
CA THR A 33 6.28 -22.54 -10.47
C THR A 33 5.44 -22.32 -11.72
N VAL A 34 4.16 -22.01 -11.53
CA VAL A 34 3.23 -21.76 -12.63
C VAL A 34 2.66 -20.35 -12.48
N LEU A 35 2.91 -19.52 -13.50
CA LEU A 35 2.48 -18.11 -13.52
C LEU A 35 1.33 -17.89 -14.51
N PRO A 36 0.37 -17.00 -14.20
CA PRO A 36 -0.60 -16.58 -15.19
C PRO A 36 0.06 -15.71 -16.27
N VAL A 37 -0.32 -15.92 -17.52
CA VAL A 37 0.04 -15.08 -18.67
C VAL A 37 -0.94 -13.91 -18.70
N ALA A 38 -0.55 -12.78 -18.09
CA ALA A 38 -1.42 -11.62 -17.96
C ALA A 38 -1.75 -11.00 -19.33
N TYR A 39 -0.76 -10.96 -20.23
CA TYR A 39 -0.83 -10.34 -21.55
C TYR A 39 -0.10 -11.15 -22.61
N ASP A 40 -0.62 -11.06 -23.82
CA ASP A 40 -0.01 -11.49 -25.07
C ASP A 40 -0.08 -10.31 -26.03
N VAL A 41 1.08 -9.80 -26.42
CA VAL A 41 1.20 -8.57 -27.22
C VAL A 41 2.26 -8.74 -28.30
N ASP A 42 2.18 -7.92 -29.34
CA ASP A 42 3.24 -7.86 -30.35
C ASP A 42 4.50 -7.25 -29.73
N ILE A 43 4.34 -6.16 -28.97
CA ILE A 43 5.45 -5.39 -28.41
C ILE A 43 5.22 -5.12 -26.93
N LEU A 44 6.27 -5.40 -26.15
CA LEU A 44 6.38 -4.94 -24.77
C LEU A 44 7.39 -3.80 -24.68
N VAL A 45 6.98 -2.69 -24.09
CA VAL A 45 7.88 -1.62 -23.64
C VAL A 45 8.01 -1.70 -22.12
N ALA A 46 9.20 -2.09 -21.64
CA ALA A 46 9.48 -2.14 -20.20
C ALA A 46 10.21 -0.86 -19.79
N GLY A 47 9.54 0.03 -19.04
CA GLY A 47 10.02 1.35 -18.66
C GLY A 47 9.21 2.46 -19.34
N GLY A 48 8.65 3.35 -18.53
CA GLY A 48 7.77 4.44 -18.92
C GLY A 48 8.48 5.76 -19.15
N SER A 49 9.70 5.77 -19.71
CA SER A 49 10.41 7.02 -20.06
C SER A 49 9.67 7.79 -21.17
N LEU A 50 10.03 9.06 -21.41
CA LEU A 50 9.51 9.83 -22.54
C LEU A 50 9.69 9.06 -23.86
N ALA A 51 10.88 8.52 -24.09
CA ALA A 51 11.16 7.74 -25.29
C ALA A 51 10.42 6.39 -25.32
N GLY A 52 10.26 5.73 -24.17
CA GLY A 52 9.46 4.50 -24.06
C GLY A 52 8.00 4.74 -24.44
N VAL A 53 7.40 5.84 -23.97
CA VAL A 53 6.03 6.23 -24.34
C VAL A 53 5.94 6.58 -25.83
N GLU A 54 6.90 7.31 -26.39
CA GLU A 54 6.97 7.57 -27.83
C GLU A 54 7.07 6.28 -28.65
N ALA A 55 7.90 5.33 -28.22
CA ALA A 55 8.05 4.04 -28.88
C ALA A 55 6.74 3.24 -28.83
N ALA A 56 6.08 3.20 -27.67
CA ALA A 56 4.82 2.49 -27.50
C ALA A 56 3.71 3.08 -28.37
N CYS A 57 3.56 4.41 -28.38
CA CYS A 57 2.59 5.12 -29.21
C CYS A 57 2.86 4.92 -30.70
N ALA A 58 4.12 5.03 -31.13
CA ALA A 58 4.50 4.84 -32.53
C ALA A 58 4.19 3.43 -33.01
N ALA A 59 4.54 2.42 -32.21
CA ALA A 59 4.26 1.04 -32.51
C ALA A 59 2.75 0.74 -32.61
N ALA A 60 1.95 1.24 -31.67
CA ALA A 60 0.50 1.05 -31.67
C ALA A 60 -0.20 1.75 -32.85
N ASN A 61 0.26 2.96 -33.20
CA ASN A 61 -0.26 3.69 -34.37
C ASN A 61 0.05 2.98 -35.69
N ASP A 62 1.12 2.18 -35.74
CA ASP A 62 1.46 1.33 -36.89
C ASP A 62 0.80 -0.06 -36.81
N GLY A 63 -0.18 -0.24 -35.91
CA GLY A 63 -1.07 -1.41 -35.85
C GLY A 63 -0.65 -2.52 -34.89
N ALA A 64 0.47 -2.39 -34.18
CA ALA A 64 0.90 -3.40 -33.22
C ALA A 64 0.06 -3.36 -31.93
N SER A 65 -0.21 -4.53 -31.33
CA SER A 65 -0.69 -4.60 -29.96
C SER A 65 0.46 -4.33 -28.98
N VAL A 66 0.31 -3.31 -28.12
CA VAL A 66 1.39 -2.85 -27.24
C VAL A 66 0.98 -2.88 -25.77
N LEU A 67 1.88 -3.39 -24.93
CA LEU A 67 1.85 -3.20 -23.48
C LEU A 67 3.07 -2.38 -23.03
N LEU A 68 2.85 -1.38 -22.18
CA LEU A 68 3.90 -0.68 -21.46
C LEU A 68 3.83 -0.98 -19.96
N ILE A 69 4.95 -1.30 -19.32
CA ILE A 69 5.01 -1.47 -17.86
C ILE A 69 6.04 -0.53 -17.24
N GLU A 70 5.75 -0.01 -16.05
CA GLU A 70 6.61 0.93 -15.31
C GLU A 70 6.65 0.54 -13.83
N ASP A 71 7.83 0.57 -13.21
CA ASP A 71 8.03 0.16 -11.81
C ASP A 71 7.53 1.21 -10.82
N ARG A 72 7.53 2.49 -11.20
CA ARG A 72 6.99 3.60 -10.41
C ARG A 72 5.48 3.74 -10.51
N PRO A 73 4.83 4.49 -9.60
CA PRO A 73 3.39 4.78 -9.69
C PRO A 73 3.01 5.76 -10.82
N TYR A 74 3.96 6.24 -11.62
CA TYR A 74 3.74 7.25 -12.66
C TYR A 74 4.70 7.04 -13.85
N LEU A 75 4.39 7.64 -15.00
CA LEU A 75 5.22 7.62 -16.22
C LEU A 75 6.12 8.87 -16.33
N GLY A 76 7.23 8.76 -17.05
CA GLY A 76 8.16 9.86 -17.34
C GLY A 76 9.31 9.95 -16.35
N TYR A 77 9.84 8.82 -15.88
CA TYR A 77 10.88 8.80 -14.84
C TYR A 77 12.16 9.55 -15.27
N ASP A 78 12.50 9.53 -16.55
CA ASP A 78 13.69 10.19 -17.12
C ASP A 78 13.60 11.72 -17.09
N LEU A 79 12.40 12.27 -16.88
CA LEU A 79 12.15 13.70 -16.71
C LEU A 79 11.79 14.03 -15.26
N CYS A 80 10.76 13.37 -14.73
CA CYS A 80 10.21 13.65 -13.41
C CYS A 80 11.16 13.20 -12.29
N ALA A 81 11.67 11.96 -12.34
CA ALA A 81 12.52 11.44 -11.26
C ALA A 81 13.88 12.14 -11.20
N THR A 82 14.39 12.65 -12.33
CA THR A 82 15.63 13.44 -12.36
C THR A 82 15.38 14.95 -12.29
N GLN A 83 14.12 15.40 -12.19
CA GLN A 83 13.70 16.81 -12.26
C GLN A 83 14.23 17.57 -13.50
N ARG A 84 14.48 16.85 -14.60
CA ARG A 84 14.98 17.40 -15.87
C ARG A 84 13.83 17.89 -16.75
N LEU A 85 13.17 18.95 -16.27
CA LEU A 85 11.89 19.45 -16.77
C LEU A 85 12.01 20.73 -17.61
N TRP A 86 13.17 20.99 -18.22
CA TRP A 86 13.43 22.18 -19.05
C TRP A 86 14.03 21.82 -20.42
N LEU A 87 14.03 22.81 -21.32
CA LEU A 87 14.74 22.76 -22.61
C LEU A 87 15.97 23.68 -22.58
N GLU A 88 17.14 23.17 -23.00
CA GLU A 88 18.37 23.96 -23.10
C GLU A 88 18.29 25.00 -24.21
N GLN A 89 19.08 26.08 -24.13
CA GLN A 89 19.05 27.17 -25.11
C GLN A 89 19.21 26.65 -26.54
N GLY A 90 18.35 27.12 -27.45
CA GLY A 90 18.30 26.64 -28.85
C GLY A 90 17.48 25.37 -29.08
N GLU A 91 17.06 24.66 -28.04
CA GLU A 91 16.21 23.47 -28.18
C GLU A 91 14.74 23.83 -28.39
N THR A 92 14.08 23.07 -29.28
CA THR A 92 12.65 23.15 -29.57
C THR A 92 12.01 21.76 -29.56
N PRO A 93 10.75 21.62 -29.09
CA PRO A 93 10.04 20.35 -29.12
C PRO A 93 9.90 19.76 -30.53
N GLN A 94 10.28 18.49 -30.73
CA GLN A 94 10.31 17.85 -32.05
C GLN A 94 9.05 17.02 -32.35
N THR A 95 8.39 16.47 -31.34
CA THR A 95 7.25 15.56 -31.46
C THR A 95 5.96 16.19 -30.94
N ALA A 96 4.79 15.60 -31.26
CA ALA A 96 3.51 16.06 -30.73
C ALA A 96 3.46 15.97 -29.19
N LEU A 97 4.05 14.91 -28.64
CA LEU A 97 4.11 14.70 -27.19
C LEU A 97 5.04 15.69 -26.50
N THR A 98 6.24 15.95 -27.03
CA THR A 98 7.11 16.99 -26.46
C THR A 98 6.48 18.39 -26.58
N ARG A 99 5.75 18.68 -27.67
CA ARG A 99 4.93 19.90 -27.77
C ARG A 99 3.82 19.95 -26.73
N ALA A 100 3.17 18.83 -26.40
CA ALA A 100 2.16 18.77 -25.36
C ALA A 100 2.73 18.95 -23.93
N ILE A 101 3.99 18.54 -23.71
CA ILE A 101 4.67 18.68 -22.41
C ILE A 101 5.13 20.12 -22.18
N TYR A 102 5.85 20.70 -23.13
CA TYR A 102 6.50 22.00 -22.97
C TYR A 102 5.60 23.14 -23.47
N GLY A 103 4.76 22.91 -24.48
CA GLY A 103 3.97 23.96 -25.12
C GLY A 103 4.87 25.06 -25.70
N GLU A 104 4.48 26.32 -25.50
CA GLU A 104 5.31 27.50 -25.76
C GLU A 104 6.31 27.78 -24.62
N ASN A 105 6.15 27.12 -23.47
CA ASN A 105 7.01 27.29 -22.31
C ASN A 105 8.26 26.42 -22.46
N ARG A 106 9.43 26.94 -22.09
CA ARG A 106 10.69 26.18 -22.11
C ARG A 106 10.86 25.24 -20.89
N ALA A 107 9.80 25.03 -20.12
CA ALA A 107 9.78 24.28 -18.88
C ALA A 107 8.40 23.64 -18.62
N ALA A 108 8.38 22.54 -17.86
CA ALA A 108 7.17 21.82 -17.47
C ALA A 108 7.16 21.53 -15.96
N THR A 109 5.99 21.20 -15.42
CA THR A 109 5.85 20.58 -14.10
C THR A 109 5.77 19.05 -14.22
N PRO A 110 6.05 18.29 -13.15
CA PRO A 110 5.83 16.84 -13.17
C PRO A 110 4.38 16.46 -13.53
N MET A 111 3.37 17.20 -13.06
CA MET A 111 1.97 16.95 -13.41
C MET A 111 1.72 17.06 -14.92
N GLN A 112 2.29 18.09 -15.56
CA GLN A 112 2.16 18.29 -17.02
C GLN A 112 2.77 17.12 -17.79
N VAL A 113 3.97 16.68 -17.42
CA VAL A 113 4.63 15.51 -18.02
C VAL A 113 3.77 14.27 -17.84
N LYS A 114 3.45 13.90 -16.60
CA LYS A 114 2.69 12.68 -16.27
C LYS A 114 1.35 12.65 -17.00
N SER A 115 0.62 13.77 -17.01
CA SER A 115 -0.66 13.88 -17.72
C SER A 115 -0.51 13.80 -19.23
N ALA A 116 0.54 14.37 -19.84
CA ALA A 116 0.74 14.30 -21.28
C ALA A 116 1.04 12.87 -21.72
N LEU A 117 1.87 12.16 -20.96
CA LEU A 117 2.21 10.75 -21.21
C LEU A 117 0.98 9.84 -21.06
N ASP A 118 0.19 10.01 -19.98
CA ASP A 118 -1.05 9.26 -19.78
C ASP A 118 -2.01 9.43 -20.97
N LYS A 119 -2.23 10.69 -21.41
CA LYS A 119 -3.11 11.01 -22.53
C LYS A 119 -2.61 10.41 -23.85
N ALA A 120 -1.30 10.46 -24.11
CA ALA A 120 -0.71 9.92 -25.32
C ALA A 120 -0.93 8.40 -25.44
N LEU A 121 -0.66 7.65 -24.37
CA LEU A 121 -0.88 6.20 -24.36
C LEU A 121 -2.36 5.84 -24.53
N LEU A 122 -3.26 6.56 -23.84
CA LEU A 122 -4.70 6.34 -23.96
C LEU A 122 -5.20 6.63 -25.38
N ALA A 123 -4.75 7.73 -25.99
CA ALA A 123 -5.14 8.11 -27.36
C ALA A 123 -4.63 7.12 -28.41
N ALA A 124 -3.43 6.55 -28.22
CA ALA A 124 -2.87 5.52 -29.09
C ALA A 124 -3.44 4.11 -28.82
N GLY A 125 -4.34 3.94 -27.84
CA GLY A 125 -4.89 2.64 -27.48
C GLY A 125 -3.91 1.68 -26.79
N VAL A 126 -2.74 2.17 -26.36
CA VAL A 126 -1.70 1.38 -25.69
C VAL A 126 -2.19 0.93 -24.30
N GLN A 127 -1.98 -0.35 -23.99
CA GLN A 127 -2.21 -0.85 -22.63
C GLN A 127 -1.01 -0.49 -21.77
N PHE A 128 -1.21 -0.05 -20.53
CA PHE A 128 -0.09 0.20 -19.65
C PHE A 128 -0.37 -0.07 -18.19
N LEU A 129 0.66 -0.36 -17.42
CA LEU A 129 0.61 -0.65 -15.98
C LEU A 129 1.75 0.09 -15.26
N THR A 130 1.47 0.59 -14.06
CA THR A 130 2.43 1.25 -13.18
C THR A 130 2.59 0.44 -11.89
N GLY A 131 3.71 0.57 -11.17
CA GLY A 131 4.00 -0.27 -10.01
C GLY A 131 4.35 -1.72 -10.37
N CYS A 132 4.88 -1.96 -11.57
CA CYS A 132 5.22 -3.28 -12.11
C CYS A 132 6.72 -3.37 -12.41
N TYR A 133 7.43 -4.19 -11.64
CA TYR A 133 8.86 -4.42 -11.80
C TYR A 133 9.10 -5.51 -12.85
N PRO A 134 9.75 -5.21 -13.99
CA PRO A 134 10.27 -6.25 -14.88
C PRO A 134 11.45 -6.94 -14.20
N VAL A 135 11.40 -8.25 -14.03
CA VAL A 135 12.36 -8.99 -13.18
C VAL A 135 13.06 -10.16 -13.85
N ASP A 136 12.55 -10.63 -15.00
CA ASP A 136 13.20 -11.70 -15.76
C ASP A 136 12.70 -11.74 -17.20
N VAL A 137 13.42 -12.48 -18.05
CA VAL A 137 13.12 -12.69 -19.48
C VAL A 137 12.62 -14.11 -19.70
N LEU A 138 11.58 -14.23 -20.51
CA LEU A 138 11.06 -15.50 -21.01
C LEU A 138 11.72 -15.80 -22.36
N PHE A 139 12.12 -17.05 -22.61
CA PHE A 139 12.74 -17.46 -23.87
C PHE A 139 11.89 -18.49 -24.62
N ALA A 140 12.03 -18.56 -25.93
CA ALA A 140 11.49 -19.65 -26.73
C ALA A 140 12.23 -20.98 -26.44
N ALA A 141 11.77 -22.07 -27.05
CA ALA A 141 12.35 -23.40 -26.85
C ALA A 141 13.84 -23.52 -27.23
N ASP A 142 14.34 -22.62 -28.08
CA ASP A 142 15.77 -22.53 -28.43
C ASP A 142 16.64 -21.92 -27.32
N ARG A 143 16.02 -21.42 -26.24
CA ARG A 143 16.65 -20.74 -25.09
C ARG A 143 17.56 -19.57 -25.49
N ALA A 144 17.30 -18.98 -26.66
CA ALA A 144 18.07 -17.87 -27.22
C ALA A 144 17.17 -16.72 -27.70
N THR A 145 15.99 -17.03 -28.23
CA THR A 145 15.04 -16.03 -28.72
C THR A 145 14.16 -15.54 -27.56
N PRO A 146 14.21 -14.24 -27.19
CA PRO A 146 13.28 -13.67 -26.21
C PRO A 146 11.83 -13.86 -26.65
N ALA A 147 10.96 -14.22 -25.71
CA ALA A 147 9.56 -14.55 -25.93
C ALA A 147 8.61 -13.80 -24.98
N GLY A 148 9.14 -12.92 -24.14
CA GLY A 148 8.38 -12.21 -23.13
C GLY A 148 9.20 -11.87 -21.89
N VAL A 149 8.51 -11.47 -20.82
CA VAL A 149 9.12 -11.15 -19.53
C VAL A 149 8.28 -11.69 -18.38
N ILE A 150 8.90 -11.76 -17.21
CA ILE A 150 8.21 -11.89 -15.93
C ILE A 150 8.18 -10.52 -15.27
N MET A 151 7.00 -10.08 -14.86
CA MET A 151 6.83 -8.91 -13.99
C MET A 151 6.42 -9.31 -12.59
N VAL A 152 6.73 -8.47 -11.61
CA VAL A 152 6.25 -8.58 -10.24
C VAL A 152 5.64 -7.27 -9.77
N ASN A 153 4.56 -7.36 -9.02
CA ASN A 153 3.84 -6.24 -8.42
C ASN A 153 3.11 -6.72 -7.16
N ARG A 154 2.28 -5.87 -6.57
CA ARG A 154 1.49 -6.22 -5.39
C ARG A 154 0.44 -7.30 -5.62
N SER A 155 0.08 -7.63 -6.86
CA SER A 155 -0.79 -8.75 -7.19
C SER A 155 -0.01 -10.07 -7.40
N GLY A 156 1.31 -10.07 -7.19
CA GLY A 156 2.19 -11.23 -7.36
C GLY A 156 3.02 -11.18 -8.65
N ARG A 157 3.45 -12.34 -9.14
CA ARG A 157 4.20 -12.46 -10.40
C ARG A 157 3.30 -12.88 -11.55
N GLN A 158 3.51 -12.27 -12.71
CA GLN A 158 2.80 -12.63 -13.94
C GLN A 158 3.77 -12.70 -15.11
N ALA A 159 3.48 -13.59 -16.06
CA ALA A 159 4.15 -13.66 -17.34
C ALA A 159 3.50 -12.71 -18.35
N ILE A 160 4.30 -12.08 -19.20
CA ILE A 160 3.87 -11.33 -20.38
C ILE A 160 4.56 -11.97 -21.58
N ARG A 161 3.79 -12.34 -22.61
CA ARG A 161 4.37 -12.77 -23.89
C ARG A 161 4.49 -11.57 -24.83
N ALA A 162 5.62 -11.48 -25.51
CA ALA A 162 5.89 -10.44 -26.49
C ALA A 162 6.74 -10.98 -27.64
N LYS A 163 6.53 -10.49 -28.86
CA LYS A 163 7.39 -10.82 -30.02
C LYS A 163 8.66 -9.96 -30.03
N VAL A 164 8.52 -8.67 -29.72
CA VAL A 164 9.62 -7.72 -29.62
C VAL A 164 9.60 -7.05 -28.25
N ILE A 165 10.77 -6.90 -27.64
CA ILE A 165 10.94 -6.25 -26.34
C ILE A 165 11.78 -4.99 -26.50
N ILE A 166 11.25 -3.88 -26.01
CA ILE A 166 11.95 -2.61 -25.86
C ILE A 166 12.25 -2.45 -24.37
N ASP A 167 13.50 -2.68 -23.99
CA ASP A 167 14.01 -2.42 -22.65
C ASP A 167 14.31 -0.91 -22.51
N ALA A 168 13.27 -0.18 -22.12
CA ALA A 168 13.32 1.23 -21.76
C ALA A 168 13.47 1.42 -20.24
N THR A 169 13.94 0.40 -19.51
CA THR A 169 14.18 0.51 -18.07
C THR A 169 15.43 1.36 -17.84
N GLU A 170 15.46 2.07 -16.73
CA GLU A 170 16.52 3.04 -16.44
C GLU A 170 17.93 2.46 -16.53
N GLN A 171 18.11 1.22 -16.08
CA GLN A 171 19.39 0.54 -15.97
C GLN A 171 19.53 -0.62 -16.95
N ALA A 172 18.70 -0.67 -18.00
CA ALA A 172 18.63 -1.83 -18.92
C ALA A 172 18.50 -3.17 -18.16
N ALA A 173 17.65 -3.16 -17.12
CA ALA A 173 17.48 -4.22 -16.14
C ALA A 173 17.19 -5.59 -16.79
N LEU A 174 16.37 -5.59 -17.84
CA LEU A 174 16.03 -6.81 -18.57
C LEU A 174 17.17 -7.26 -19.48
N THR A 175 17.91 -6.31 -20.07
CA THR A 175 19.05 -6.61 -20.94
C THR A 175 20.15 -7.32 -20.15
N HIS A 176 20.37 -6.97 -18.89
CA HIS A 176 21.25 -7.71 -17.97
C HIS A 176 20.81 -9.16 -17.71
N CYS A 177 19.54 -9.49 -17.92
CA CYS A 177 19.03 -10.87 -17.84
C CYS A 177 19.23 -11.67 -19.15
N THR A 178 19.80 -11.07 -20.19
CA THR A 178 20.08 -11.72 -21.49
C THR A 178 21.56 -12.11 -21.62
N ARG A 179 21.96 -12.55 -22.83
CA ARG A 179 23.37 -12.80 -23.18
C ARG A 179 24.09 -11.57 -23.75
N ALA A 180 23.46 -10.39 -23.71
CA ALA A 180 24.06 -9.16 -24.19
C ALA A 180 25.37 -8.85 -23.45
N ALA A 181 26.39 -8.46 -24.20
CA ALA A 181 27.65 -8.00 -23.63
C ALA A 181 27.58 -6.51 -23.28
N PHE A 182 28.16 -6.14 -22.15
CA PHE A 182 28.31 -4.76 -21.70
C PHE A 182 29.79 -4.38 -21.73
N ARG A 183 30.10 -3.11 -22.00
CA ARG A 183 31.48 -2.61 -21.93
C ARG A 183 31.99 -2.76 -20.49
N PRO A 184 33.30 -2.97 -20.28
CA PRO A 184 33.84 -3.09 -18.93
C PRO A 184 33.54 -1.86 -18.08
N LEU A 185 33.02 -2.09 -16.88
CA LEU A 185 32.83 -1.04 -15.89
C LEU A 185 34.16 -0.40 -15.51
N ARG A 186 34.15 0.93 -15.34
CA ARG A 186 35.25 1.67 -14.71
C ARG A 186 34.75 2.21 -13.37
N GLY A 187 35.06 1.51 -12.28
CA GLY A 187 34.85 2.04 -10.93
C GLY A 187 35.79 3.23 -10.69
N GLY A 188 35.37 4.20 -9.88
CA GLY A 188 36.16 5.40 -9.64
C GLY A 188 35.35 6.59 -9.17
N ARG A 189 35.97 7.76 -9.21
CA ARG A 189 35.27 9.04 -9.00
C ARG A 189 34.55 9.43 -10.29
N GLU A 190 33.27 9.76 -10.18
CA GLU A 190 32.43 10.15 -11.30
C GLU A 190 31.64 11.42 -10.95
N GLU A 191 31.47 12.29 -11.96
CA GLU A 191 30.56 13.44 -11.85
C GLU A 191 29.12 12.96 -12.06
N LEU A 192 28.29 13.13 -11.03
CA LEU A 192 26.87 12.79 -11.01
C LEU A 192 26.04 14.07 -10.88
N ARG A 193 24.85 14.10 -11.47
CA ARG A 193 23.98 15.29 -11.39
C ARG A 193 22.77 15.08 -10.50
N TYR A 194 22.43 16.13 -9.77
CA TYR A 194 21.31 16.15 -8.84
C TYR A 194 20.62 17.52 -8.86
N VAL A 195 19.29 17.54 -8.95
CA VAL A 195 18.52 18.79 -9.05
C VAL A 195 17.71 19.03 -7.76
N VAL A 196 17.75 20.26 -7.26
CA VAL A 196 17.00 20.74 -6.08
C VAL A 196 16.14 21.94 -6.48
N VAL A 197 14.90 21.96 -5.99
CA VAL A 197 13.92 23.03 -6.19
C VAL A 197 13.71 23.79 -4.89
N GLY A 198 13.92 25.10 -4.91
CA GLY A 198 13.88 25.96 -3.73
C GLY A 198 15.20 25.97 -2.94
N GLY A 199 15.16 26.62 -1.78
CA GLY A 199 16.32 26.71 -0.89
C GLY A 199 17.45 27.60 -1.38
N SER A 200 18.55 27.58 -0.62
CA SER A 200 19.83 28.18 -1.00
C SER A 200 20.78 27.13 -1.56
N PRO A 201 21.60 27.44 -2.58
CA PRO A 201 22.53 26.46 -3.11
C PRO A 201 23.66 26.15 -2.13
N ALA A 202 24.05 24.88 -2.02
CA ALA A 202 25.19 24.43 -1.24
C ALA A 202 26.50 24.94 -1.89
N ARG A 203 27.04 26.06 -1.40
CA ARG A 203 28.20 26.75 -1.99
C ARG A 203 29.50 25.95 -1.96
N SER A 204 29.56 24.87 -1.19
CA SER A 204 30.69 23.93 -1.17
C SER A 204 30.71 22.98 -2.38
N GLU A 205 29.60 22.87 -3.11
CA GLU A 205 29.46 22.00 -4.27
C GLU A 205 29.41 22.84 -5.57
N SER A 206 29.75 22.22 -6.70
CA SER A 206 29.56 22.85 -8.02
C SER A 206 28.08 22.85 -8.38
N PHE A 207 27.53 23.99 -8.76
CA PHE A 207 26.11 24.10 -9.14
C PHE A 207 25.87 25.13 -10.25
N ARG A 208 24.79 24.93 -11.00
CA ARG A 208 24.22 25.86 -11.97
C ARG A 208 22.79 26.20 -11.57
N LYS A 209 22.46 27.49 -11.51
CA LYS A 209 21.07 27.94 -11.44
C LYS A 209 20.43 27.77 -12.82
N LEU A 210 19.35 27.01 -12.90
CA LEU A 210 18.65 26.74 -14.15
C LEU A 210 17.79 27.94 -14.56
N PRO A 211 17.51 28.13 -15.87
CA PRO A 211 16.69 29.23 -16.38
C PRO A 211 15.18 28.97 -16.17
N ILE A 212 14.83 28.33 -15.06
CA ILE A 212 13.47 27.99 -14.67
C ILE A 212 13.23 28.40 -13.23
N THR A 213 12.02 28.85 -12.92
CA THR A 213 11.58 29.19 -11.57
C THR A 213 10.14 28.78 -11.44
N TYR A 214 9.85 27.91 -10.46
CA TYR A 214 8.48 27.48 -10.22
C TYR A 214 7.78 28.46 -9.27
N THR A 215 6.51 28.72 -9.52
CA THR A 215 5.70 29.59 -8.68
C THR A 215 4.60 28.77 -8.01
N SER A 216 4.42 28.94 -6.71
CA SER A 216 3.28 28.40 -5.96
C SER A 216 2.74 29.48 -5.03
N GLY A 217 1.49 29.88 -5.26
CA GLY A 217 0.92 31.08 -4.65
C GLY A 217 1.72 32.33 -5.00
N LYS A 218 2.21 33.05 -3.99
CA LYS A 218 3.08 34.24 -4.15
C LYS A 218 4.57 33.94 -4.09
N LYS A 219 4.96 32.68 -3.85
CA LYS A 219 6.37 32.28 -3.66
C LYS A 219 6.96 31.78 -4.98
N GLN A 220 8.22 32.14 -5.20
CA GLN A 220 9.04 31.69 -6.32
C GLN A 220 10.14 30.77 -5.80
N TYR A 221 10.34 29.64 -6.48
CA TYR A 221 11.32 28.63 -6.13
C TYR A 221 12.32 28.49 -7.27
N PRO A 222 13.57 28.97 -7.10
CA PRO A 222 14.62 28.74 -8.08
C PRO A 222 14.99 27.26 -8.14
N VAL A 223 15.60 26.84 -9.24
CA VAL A 223 16.05 25.45 -9.43
C VAL A 223 17.56 25.41 -9.63
N TYR A 224 18.22 24.48 -8.96
CA TYR A 224 19.67 24.30 -8.98
C TYR A 224 20.01 22.89 -9.44
N GLU A 225 20.86 22.75 -10.46
CA GLU A 225 21.49 21.49 -10.86
C GLU A 225 22.91 21.46 -10.27
N TYR A 226 23.20 20.46 -9.45
CA TYR A 226 24.52 20.21 -8.87
C TYR A 226 25.32 19.23 -9.73
N SER A 227 26.61 19.47 -9.85
CA SER A 227 27.62 18.52 -10.33
C SER A 227 28.42 18.00 -9.14
N LEU A 228 28.25 16.73 -8.80
CA LEU A 228 28.78 16.12 -7.59
C LEU A 228 29.83 15.08 -7.96
N ASP A 229 31.05 15.27 -7.46
CA ASP A 229 32.14 14.30 -7.63
C ASP A 229 32.10 13.26 -6.50
N ILE A 230 31.53 12.09 -6.82
CA ILE A 230 31.24 11.01 -5.86
C ILE A 230 32.03 9.76 -6.25
N HIS A 231 32.63 9.10 -5.25
CA HIS A 231 33.34 7.85 -5.47
C HIS A 231 32.37 6.67 -5.59
N ARG A 232 32.38 6.00 -6.74
CA ARG A 232 31.49 4.89 -7.08
C ARG A 232 32.33 3.66 -7.48
N PRO A 233 32.58 2.73 -6.55
CA PRO A 233 33.47 1.60 -6.80
C PRO A 233 32.87 0.51 -7.72
N SER A 234 31.54 0.50 -7.90
CA SER A 234 30.83 -0.41 -8.82
C SER A 234 29.56 0.24 -9.39
N ASP A 235 29.00 -0.30 -10.48
CA ASP A 235 27.68 0.03 -11.03
C ASP A 235 26.52 -0.59 -10.26
N ALA A 236 26.82 -1.50 -9.33
CA ALA A 236 25.83 -2.20 -8.56
C ALA A 236 24.84 -1.25 -7.88
N PHE A 237 23.58 -1.69 -7.81
CA PHE A 237 22.47 -1.00 -7.14
C PHE A 237 22.84 -0.34 -5.80
N ARG A 238 23.59 -1.08 -4.97
CA ARG A 238 23.98 -0.63 -3.63
C ARG A 238 24.96 0.55 -3.69
N SER A 239 25.86 0.56 -4.67
CA SER A 239 26.81 1.64 -4.94
C SER A 239 26.08 2.90 -5.41
N LEU A 240 25.13 2.76 -6.35
CA LEU A 240 24.27 3.85 -6.81
C LEU A 240 23.37 4.41 -5.69
N ASN A 241 22.79 3.55 -4.85
CA ASN A 241 22.01 4.00 -3.69
C ASN A 241 22.87 4.80 -2.70
N LYS A 242 24.08 4.33 -2.40
CA LYS A 242 25.02 5.07 -1.53
C LYS A 242 25.35 6.45 -2.10
N ALA A 243 25.65 6.53 -3.39
CA ALA A 243 25.89 7.80 -4.08
C ALA A 243 24.68 8.73 -4.01
N PHE A 244 23.46 8.20 -4.16
CA PHE A 244 22.24 8.99 -4.03
C PHE A 244 22.05 9.56 -2.62
N HIS A 245 22.29 8.76 -1.57
CA HIS A 245 22.23 9.23 -0.19
C HIS A 245 23.29 10.28 0.13
N GLU A 246 24.48 10.12 -0.43
CA GLU A 246 25.57 11.08 -0.29
C GLU A 246 25.24 12.41 -0.97
N ALA A 247 24.72 12.37 -2.20
CA ALA A 247 24.27 13.56 -2.92
C ALA A 247 23.22 14.35 -2.11
N ARG A 248 22.18 13.65 -1.63
CA ARG A 248 21.13 14.27 -0.78
C ARG A 248 21.70 14.95 0.44
N SER A 249 22.65 14.31 1.12
CA SER A 249 23.28 14.88 2.33
C SER A 249 24.15 16.10 2.03
N ARG A 250 24.85 16.13 0.89
CA ARG A 250 25.72 17.24 0.49
C ARG A 250 24.95 18.46 0.00
N THR A 251 23.74 18.27 -0.54
CA THR A 251 22.94 19.34 -1.15
C THR A 251 21.70 19.72 -0.33
N TRP A 252 21.54 19.18 0.88
CA TRP A 252 20.34 19.43 1.70
C TRP A 252 20.29 20.89 2.17
N ASP A 253 19.11 21.50 2.04
CA ASP A 253 18.78 22.85 2.52
C ASP A 253 17.34 22.85 3.05
N GLU A 254 17.09 23.54 4.17
CA GLU A 254 15.76 23.56 4.80
C GLU A 254 14.68 24.28 3.96
N GLY A 255 15.09 25.13 3.02
CA GLY A 255 14.20 25.82 2.10
C GLY A 255 13.89 25.02 0.83
N ALA A 256 14.48 23.84 0.63
CA ALA A 256 14.15 22.95 -0.47
C ALA A 256 12.70 22.46 -0.34
N VAL A 257 11.97 22.46 -1.46
CA VAL A 257 10.55 22.07 -1.52
C VAL A 257 10.28 20.90 -2.46
N ASP A 258 11.24 20.60 -3.34
CA ASP A 258 11.29 19.37 -4.12
C ASP A 258 12.74 19.06 -4.52
N VAL A 259 13.00 17.80 -4.85
CA VAL A 259 14.32 17.32 -5.25
C VAL A 259 14.19 16.22 -6.31
N SER A 260 15.32 15.85 -6.92
CA SER A 260 15.36 14.66 -7.76
C SER A 260 15.13 13.41 -6.92
N GLU A 261 14.26 12.54 -7.39
CA GLU A 261 14.02 11.22 -6.84
C GLU A 261 15.19 10.27 -7.15
N ARG A 262 16.05 10.60 -8.12
CA ARG A 262 17.29 9.86 -8.48
C ARG A 262 18.40 10.77 -9.00
N LEU A 263 19.61 10.22 -9.10
CA LEU A 263 20.74 10.85 -9.79
C LEU A 263 20.62 10.72 -11.30
N PHE A 264 20.98 11.78 -12.01
CA PHE A 264 21.27 11.68 -13.44
C PHE A 264 22.73 11.29 -13.64
N HIS A 265 22.96 10.16 -14.32
CA HIS A 265 24.28 9.65 -14.66
C HIS A 265 24.24 8.97 -16.03
N ILE A 266 25.40 8.94 -16.70
CA ILE A 266 25.57 8.21 -17.96
C ILE A 266 26.53 7.05 -17.66
N PRO A 267 26.13 5.78 -17.87
CA PRO A 267 26.95 4.63 -17.50
C PRO A 267 28.26 4.57 -18.32
N HIS A 268 29.28 3.91 -17.75
CA HIS A 268 30.53 3.60 -18.47
C HIS A 268 30.42 2.30 -19.27
N ASP A 269 29.56 1.42 -18.79
CA ASP A 269 29.33 0.04 -19.15
C ASP A 269 28.15 -0.10 -20.12
N ALA A 270 27.98 0.83 -21.07
CA ALA A 270 26.97 0.68 -22.12
C ALA A 270 27.10 -0.66 -22.88
N ILE A 271 26.00 -1.13 -23.47
CA ILE A 271 25.98 -2.36 -24.25
C ILE A 271 27.02 -2.31 -25.38
N VAL A 272 27.59 -3.47 -25.69
CA VAL A 272 28.25 -3.68 -26.98
C VAL A 272 27.14 -3.81 -28.01
N ALA A 273 27.00 -2.82 -28.88
CA ALA A 273 25.94 -2.76 -29.89
C ALA A 273 26.34 -3.48 -31.20
N THR A 274 25.36 -3.75 -32.07
CA THR A 274 25.59 -4.36 -33.40
C THR A 274 26.34 -3.44 -34.36
N GLU A 275 26.39 -2.14 -34.05
CA GLU A 275 27.10 -1.14 -34.83
C GLU A 275 28.03 -0.30 -33.95
N SER A 276 29.05 0.31 -34.58
CA SER A 276 29.93 1.25 -33.91
C SER A 276 29.33 2.66 -33.91
N PRO A 277 29.42 3.41 -32.80
CA PRO A 277 28.94 4.78 -32.76
C PRO A 277 29.75 5.68 -33.72
N PRO A 278 29.11 6.63 -34.43
CA PRO A 278 29.83 7.61 -35.25
C PRO A 278 30.69 8.52 -34.36
N GLU A 279 31.64 9.26 -34.94
CA GLU A 279 32.49 10.19 -34.18
C GLU A 279 31.68 11.33 -33.54
N ALA A 280 30.76 11.93 -34.29
CA ALA A 280 29.89 13.02 -33.84
C ALA A 280 28.43 12.58 -33.73
N TRP A 281 27.59 13.33 -33.01
CA TRP A 281 26.15 13.08 -32.97
C TRP A 281 25.51 13.43 -34.33
N PRO A 282 24.92 12.46 -35.06
CA PRO A 282 24.37 12.71 -36.39
C PRO A 282 22.99 13.36 -36.37
N GLY A 283 22.36 13.51 -35.21
CA GLY A 283 20.94 13.87 -35.08
C GLY A 283 20.06 12.65 -34.78
N ALA A 284 18.99 12.85 -34.00
CA ALA A 284 18.09 11.77 -33.58
C ALA A 284 17.33 11.10 -34.75
N ASP A 285 17.13 11.81 -35.85
CA ASP A 285 16.50 11.34 -37.09
C ASP A 285 17.44 10.47 -37.94
N ARG A 286 18.75 10.67 -37.83
CA ARG A 286 19.78 9.97 -38.62
C ARG A 286 20.58 8.93 -37.84
N ILE A 287 20.45 8.88 -36.51
CA ILE A 287 21.16 7.88 -35.70
C ILE A 287 20.78 6.46 -36.14
N LYS A 288 21.75 5.56 -36.28
CA LYS A 288 21.48 4.19 -36.71
C LYS A 288 20.88 3.38 -35.56
N LEU A 289 19.86 2.58 -35.86
CA LEU A 289 19.10 1.86 -34.82
C LEU A 289 19.86 0.64 -34.26
N GLY A 290 20.85 0.10 -34.99
CA GLY A 290 21.73 -0.95 -34.49
C GLY A 290 22.53 -0.56 -33.24
N LEU A 291 22.70 0.74 -32.98
CA LEU A 291 23.31 1.24 -31.73
C LEU A 291 22.47 0.96 -30.48
N PHE A 292 21.20 0.60 -30.66
CA PHE A 292 20.25 0.26 -29.60
C PHE A 292 19.98 -1.24 -29.55
N GLN A 293 20.75 -2.06 -30.27
CA GLN A 293 20.55 -3.52 -30.33
C GLN A 293 21.84 -4.23 -29.92
N PRO A 294 21.80 -5.16 -28.95
CA PRO A 294 22.94 -5.99 -28.62
C PRO A 294 23.07 -7.17 -29.63
N PRO A 295 24.28 -7.53 -30.08
CA PRO A 295 24.51 -8.68 -30.94
C PRO A 295 23.99 -9.98 -30.32
N GLY A 296 23.35 -10.81 -31.14
CA GLY A 296 22.90 -12.14 -30.73
C GLY A 296 21.61 -12.19 -29.91
N VAL A 297 21.02 -11.04 -29.55
CA VAL A 297 19.69 -10.99 -28.92
C VAL A 297 18.69 -10.46 -29.94
N LYS A 298 17.94 -11.37 -30.56
CA LYS A 298 16.94 -11.05 -31.59
C LYS A 298 15.76 -10.30 -30.98
N SER A 299 15.12 -9.43 -31.77
CA SER A 299 13.86 -8.75 -31.39
C SER A 299 13.93 -8.00 -30.07
N TRP A 300 15.07 -7.33 -29.87
CA TRP A 300 15.40 -6.61 -28.65
C TRP A 300 15.95 -5.23 -28.96
N TYR A 301 15.47 -4.23 -28.24
CA TYR A 301 15.96 -2.85 -28.28
C TYR A 301 16.24 -2.34 -26.87
N VAL A 302 17.35 -1.63 -26.67
CA VAL A 302 17.74 -1.00 -25.41
C VAL A 302 17.53 0.51 -25.56
N LEU A 303 16.48 1.03 -24.93
CA LEU A 303 16.06 2.43 -25.00
C LEU A 303 16.33 3.15 -23.68
N SER A 304 17.59 3.13 -23.27
CA SER A 304 18.06 3.75 -22.02
C SER A 304 19.46 4.36 -22.18
N ALA A 305 20.01 4.91 -21.09
CA ALA A 305 21.37 5.44 -21.07
C ALA A 305 22.46 4.37 -21.35
N TYR A 306 22.09 3.08 -21.35
CA TYR A 306 22.98 1.95 -21.61
C TYR A 306 23.09 1.58 -23.10
N ALA A 307 22.39 2.27 -24.02
CA ALA A 307 22.57 2.01 -25.46
C ALA A 307 24.03 2.29 -25.92
N GLY A 308 24.44 1.69 -27.04
CA GLY A 308 25.84 1.61 -27.50
C GLY A 308 26.51 2.91 -27.96
N LEU A 309 26.01 4.08 -27.57
CA LEU A 309 26.56 5.39 -27.87
C LEU A 309 27.83 5.69 -27.04
N SER A 310 28.58 6.72 -27.44
CA SER A 310 29.59 7.31 -26.54
C SER A 310 28.92 8.16 -25.46
N ARG A 311 29.60 8.39 -24.32
CA ARG A 311 29.04 9.20 -23.22
C ARG A 311 28.65 10.62 -23.65
N GLY A 312 29.47 11.26 -24.50
CA GLY A 312 29.18 12.59 -25.04
C GLY A 312 27.94 12.61 -25.92
N GLN A 313 27.79 11.63 -26.81
CA GLN A 313 26.58 11.46 -27.63
C GLN A 313 25.35 11.17 -26.77
N MET A 314 25.48 10.30 -25.78
CA MET A 314 24.38 9.96 -24.89
C MET A 314 23.89 11.18 -24.09
N GLY A 315 24.80 12.08 -23.68
CA GLY A 315 24.42 13.35 -23.04
C GLY A 315 23.59 14.29 -23.93
N ILE A 316 23.73 14.19 -25.26
CA ILE A 316 22.88 14.90 -26.24
C ILE A 316 21.58 14.11 -26.48
N ALA A 317 21.68 12.79 -26.62
CA ALA A 317 20.55 11.92 -26.92
C ALA A 317 19.48 11.95 -25.81
N LEU A 318 19.89 11.90 -24.53
CA LEU A 318 18.99 11.94 -23.35
C LEU A 318 18.35 13.32 -23.10
N ARG A 319 18.41 14.24 -24.08
CA ARG A 319 17.66 15.49 -24.02
C ARG A 319 16.26 15.28 -24.62
N PRO A 320 15.19 15.80 -24.02
CA PRO A 320 13.81 15.45 -24.39
C PRO A 320 13.49 15.58 -25.90
N PRO A 321 13.91 16.64 -26.61
CA PRO A 321 13.67 16.78 -28.05
C PRO A 321 14.34 15.71 -28.91
N GLN A 322 15.52 15.23 -28.49
CA GLN A 322 16.28 14.21 -29.22
C GLN A 322 15.76 12.81 -28.86
N TRP A 323 15.58 12.55 -27.56
CA TRP A 323 15.20 11.24 -27.04
C TRP A 323 13.82 10.79 -27.51
N SER A 324 12.87 11.73 -27.60
CA SER A 324 11.52 11.45 -28.13
C SER A 324 11.54 10.97 -29.58
N VAL A 325 12.39 11.55 -30.43
CA VAL A 325 12.54 11.14 -31.84
C VAL A 325 13.16 9.75 -31.94
N VAL A 326 14.18 9.45 -31.13
CA VAL A 326 14.79 8.11 -31.05
C VAL A 326 13.74 7.06 -30.67
N GLY A 327 12.98 7.31 -29.59
CA GLY A 327 11.92 6.41 -29.14
C GLY A 327 10.88 6.14 -30.22
N ARG A 328 10.40 7.19 -30.89
CA ARG A 328 9.45 7.05 -32.01
C ARG A 328 10.00 6.17 -33.15
N ARG A 329 11.26 6.34 -33.53
CA ARG A 329 11.89 5.54 -34.61
C ARG A 329 12.04 4.08 -34.22
N ILE A 330 12.45 3.80 -32.98
CA ILE A 330 12.54 2.43 -32.45
C ILE A 330 11.16 1.78 -32.41
N GLY A 331 10.11 2.49 -31.94
CA GLY A 331 8.74 1.98 -31.94
C GLY A 331 8.26 1.54 -33.32
N LYS A 332 8.53 2.34 -34.36
CA LYS A 332 8.21 1.97 -35.75
C LYS A 332 8.99 0.74 -36.22
N ALA A 333 10.30 0.70 -35.97
CA ALA A 333 11.13 -0.44 -36.35
C ALA A 333 10.66 -1.73 -35.66
N ALA A 334 10.35 -1.64 -34.36
CA ALA A 334 9.80 -2.75 -33.60
C ALA A 334 8.44 -3.23 -34.14
N ALA A 335 7.56 -2.34 -34.60
CA ALA A 335 6.28 -2.71 -35.21
C ALA A 335 6.46 -3.49 -36.52
N VAL A 336 7.36 -3.02 -37.39
CA VAL A 336 7.72 -3.73 -38.62
C VAL A 336 8.28 -5.12 -38.30
N GLU A 337 9.20 -5.19 -37.34
CA GLU A 337 9.79 -6.46 -36.92
C GLU A 337 8.74 -7.43 -36.33
N ALA A 338 7.87 -6.95 -35.43
CA ALA A 338 6.83 -7.76 -34.81
C ALA A 338 5.80 -8.31 -35.82
N GLY A 339 5.60 -7.62 -36.95
CA GLY A 339 4.79 -8.13 -38.08
C GLY A 339 5.41 -9.34 -38.78
N SER A 340 6.72 -9.52 -38.67
CA SER A 340 7.48 -10.62 -39.30
C SER A 340 7.81 -11.79 -38.36
N VAL A 341 7.57 -11.63 -37.06
CA VAL A 341 7.92 -12.61 -36.01
C VAL A 341 6.67 -13.33 -35.52
N LEU A 342 6.74 -14.67 -35.43
CA LEU A 342 5.67 -15.48 -34.84
C LEU A 342 5.75 -15.47 -33.31
N THR A 343 4.60 -15.37 -32.65
CA THR A 343 4.52 -15.48 -31.18
C THR A 343 4.96 -16.89 -30.75
N PRO A 344 5.99 -17.03 -29.90
CA PRO A 344 6.46 -18.34 -29.44
C PRO A 344 5.36 -19.11 -28.68
N ARG A 345 5.07 -20.36 -29.10
CA ARG A 345 4.02 -21.21 -28.50
C ARG A 345 4.47 -21.90 -27.21
N ARG A 346 5.75 -22.26 -27.11
CA ARG A 346 6.38 -22.82 -25.90
C ARG A 346 7.36 -21.80 -25.36
N ILE A 347 7.19 -21.49 -24.09
CA ILE A 347 8.06 -20.59 -23.34
C ILE A 347 8.80 -21.44 -22.32
N ASP A 348 10.11 -21.27 -22.30
CA ASP A 348 10.98 -21.85 -21.30
C ASP A 348 11.68 -20.71 -20.55
N VAL A 349 12.12 -21.00 -19.33
CA VAL A 349 12.99 -20.12 -18.55
C VAL A 349 14.24 -20.92 -18.25
N ARG A 350 15.40 -20.26 -18.31
CA ARG A 350 16.69 -20.93 -18.10
C ARG A 350 16.67 -21.66 -16.75
N SER A 351 16.68 -22.98 -16.78
CA SER A 351 16.66 -23.85 -15.60
C SER A 351 18.06 -24.01 -15.03
N ALA A 352 18.20 -23.90 -13.70
CA ALA A 352 19.41 -24.32 -13.00
C ALA A 352 19.44 -25.85 -12.83
N GLU A 353 20.62 -26.48 -12.88
CA GLU A 353 20.80 -27.88 -12.50
C GLU A 353 20.77 -27.98 -10.97
N ALA A 354 19.85 -28.78 -10.44
CA ALA A 354 19.57 -28.82 -9.00
C ALA A 354 20.55 -29.73 -8.25
N GLU A 355 21.39 -29.14 -7.39
CA GLU A 355 21.87 -29.80 -6.17
C GLU A 355 21.39 -29.03 -4.93
N GLN A 356 21.00 -29.79 -3.91
CA GLN A 356 20.18 -29.41 -2.75
C GLN A 356 20.59 -28.13 -1.99
N ARG A 357 19.58 -27.37 -1.50
CA ARG A 357 19.69 -26.64 -0.21
C ARG A 357 18.35 -26.27 0.47
N ARG A 358 18.47 -26.03 1.78
CA ARG A 358 17.50 -26.13 2.90
C ARG A 358 16.40 -25.05 3.00
N LEU A 359 16.45 -23.99 2.19
CA LEU A 359 15.59 -22.81 2.33
C LEU A 359 14.55 -22.76 1.21
N SER A 360 13.31 -22.43 1.55
CA SER A 360 12.20 -22.34 0.60
C SER A 360 11.79 -20.89 0.38
N ILE A 361 11.37 -20.59 -0.85
CA ILE A 361 10.85 -19.27 -1.22
C ILE A 361 9.34 -19.35 -1.25
N ARG A 362 8.68 -18.39 -0.60
CA ARG A 362 7.23 -18.26 -0.65
C ARG A 362 6.82 -16.88 -1.12
N GLU A 363 5.76 -16.84 -1.90
CA GLU A 363 5.19 -15.63 -2.45
C GLU A 363 3.68 -15.64 -2.27
N HIS A 364 3.10 -14.45 -2.24
CA HIS A 364 1.65 -14.30 -2.23
C HIS A 364 1.16 -13.95 -3.64
N GLN A 365 0.66 -14.96 -4.36
CA GLN A 365 0.02 -14.76 -5.66
C GLN A 365 -1.45 -14.36 -5.46
N ILE A 366 -1.80 -13.15 -5.90
CA ILE A 366 -3.18 -12.66 -5.86
C ILE A 366 -3.76 -12.83 -7.26
N ASP A 367 -4.30 -14.02 -7.53
CA ASP A 367 -4.89 -14.38 -8.82
C ASP A 367 -6.23 -13.67 -9.09
N LEU A 368 -6.59 -12.64 -8.32
CA LEU A 368 -7.89 -11.94 -8.38
C LEU A 368 -8.31 -11.57 -9.82
N ARG A 369 -7.37 -11.00 -10.59
CA ARG A 369 -7.58 -10.50 -11.95
C ARG A 369 -7.08 -11.45 -13.04
N PHE A 370 -6.35 -12.48 -12.66
CA PHE A 370 -5.57 -13.32 -13.58
C PHE A 370 -5.90 -14.82 -13.50
N ARG A 371 -6.83 -15.25 -12.64
CA ARG A 371 -7.21 -16.65 -12.45
C ARG A 371 -7.61 -17.38 -13.74
N ASP A 372 -8.35 -16.71 -14.61
CA ASP A 372 -8.88 -17.29 -15.85
C ASP A 372 -7.89 -17.15 -17.03
N LYS A 373 -6.66 -16.69 -16.77
CA LYS A 373 -5.63 -16.52 -17.79
C LYS A 373 -4.93 -17.85 -18.08
N PRO A 374 -4.43 -18.04 -19.32
CA PRO A 374 -3.52 -19.14 -19.62
C PRO A 374 -2.35 -19.14 -18.64
N ARG A 375 -1.81 -20.31 -18.33
CA ARG A 375 -0.67 -20.44 -17.41
C ARG A 375 0.57 -20.91 -18.15
N VAL A 376 1.73 -20.47 -17.67
CA VAL A 376 3.04 -20.90 -18.15
C VAL A 376 3.85 -21.47 -16.99
N THR A 377 4.55 -22.57 -17.24
CA THR A 377 5.46 -23.16 -16.27
C THR A 377 6.80 -22.44 -16.37
N VAL A 378 7.31 -21.98 -15.24
CA VAL A 378 8.62 -21.38 -15.10
C VAL A 378 9.49 -22.37 -14.34
N GLY A 379 10.61 -22.79 -14.95
CA GLY A 379 11.56 -23.73 -14.35
C GLY A 379 12.21 -23.19 -13.07
N ALA A 380 12.84 -24.09 -12.31
CA ALA A 380 13.60 -23.71 -11.13
C ALA A 380 14.81 -22.85 -11.53
N ARG A 381 15.16 -21.86 -10.69
CA ARG A 381 16.24 -20.91 -10.98
C ARG A 381 17.01 -20.47 -9.74
N ASP A 382 18.22 -20.02 -9.99
CA ASP A 382 19.11 -19.46 -8.99
C ASP A 382 18.71 -18.01 -8.67
N LEU A 383 18.39 -17.72 -7.42
CA LEU A 383 18.28 -16.35 -6.94
C LEU A 383 19.51 -15.98 -6.10
N PRO A 384 20.22 -14.89 -6.45
CA PRO A 384 21.43 -14.48 -5.74
C PRO A 384 21.10 -13.93 -4.36
N VAL A 385 21.89 -14.29 -3.36
CA VAL A 385 21.89 -13.60 -2.06
C VAL A 385 22.64 -12.27 -2.23
N LEU A 386 21.91 -11.17 -2.21
CA LEU A 386 22.42 -9.80 -2.39
C LEU A 386 23.13 -9.29 -1.14
N ALA A 387 22.60 -9.64 0.05
CA ALA A 387 23.16 -9.21 1.33
C ALA A 387 22.59 -10.02 2.51
N THR A 388 23.29 -9.93 3.66
CA THR A 388 22.87 -10.54 4.94
C THR A 388 22.94 -9.51 6.06
N TYR A 389 21.84 -9.35 6.80
CA TYR A 389 21.69 -8.39 7.90
C TYR A 389 21.20 -9.06 9.19
N ASP A 390 21.32 -8.37 10.32
CA ASP A 390 20.70 -8.83 11.57
C ASP A 390 19.20 -8.55 11.54
N VAL A 391 18.82 -7.35 11.08
CA VAL A 391 17.42 -6.92 10.94
C VAL A 391 17.18 -6.37 9.54
N VAL A 392 16.13 -6.84 8.88
CA VAL A 392 15.64 -6.25 7.62
C VAL A 392 14.25 -5.70 7.84
N VAL A 393 14.05 -4.42 7.56
CA VAL A 393 12.76 -3.74 7.58
C VAL A 393 12.28 -3.56 6.15
N VAL A 394 11.12 -4.11 5.82
CA VAL A 394 10.51 -3.97 4.49
C VAL A 394 9.41 -2.93 4.56
N GLY A 395 9.60 -1.79 3.89
CA GLY A 395 8.76 -0.60 3.95
C GLY A 395 9.30 0.45 4.92
N GLY A 396 9.71 1.60 4.41
CA GLY A 396 10.26 2.75 5.14
C GLY A 396 9.21 3.76 5.62
N GLY A 397 7.95 3.33 5.74
CA GLY A 397 6.81 4.18 6.09
C GLY A 397 6.80 4.67 7.54
N THR A 398 5.63 5.12 8.00
CA THR A 398 5.43 5.74 9.33
C THR A 398 5.93 4.89 10.50
N SER A 399 5.81 3.56 10.44
CA SER A 399 6.37 2.64 11.46
C SER A 399 7.74 2.10 11.07
N GLY A 400 8.03 1.98 9.78
CA GLY A 400 9.23 1.28 9.27
C GLY A 400 10.52 2.07 9.46
N ALA A 401 10.53 3.36 9.12
CA ALA A 401 11.72 4.20 9.34
C ALA A 401 12.09 4.29 10.84
N PRO A 402 11.14 4.50 11.78
CA PRO A 402 11.43 4.42 13.21
C PRO A 402 11.93 3.05 13.66
N ALA A 403 11.41 1.95 13.12
CA ALA A 403 11.88 0.60 13.43
C ALA A 403 13.34 0.41 13.02
N ALA A 404 13.71 0.89 11.83
CA ALA A 404 15.08 0.81 11.34
C ALA A 404 16.06 1.64 12.17
N ILE A 405 15.66 2.86 12.54
CA ILE A 405 16.46 3.73 13.42
C ILE A 405 16.65 3.07 14.79
N ALA A 406 15.58 2.48 15.35
CA ALA A 406 15.63 1.84 16.65
C ALA A 406 16.51 0.58 16.66
N ALA A 407 16.40 -0.26 15.63
CA ALA A 407 17.22 -1.45 15.46
C ALA A 407 18.70 -1.07 15.31
N SER A 408 19.00 -0.09 14.47
CA SER A 408 20.37 0.42 14.24
C SER A 408 20.96 1.05 15.50
N ARG A 409 20.22 1.92 16.20
CA ARG A 409 20.62 2.50 17.50
C ARG A 409 20.84 1.44 18.59
N SER A 410 20.21 0.27 18.44
CA SER A 410 20.39 -0.87 19.35
C SER A 410 21.56 -1.78 18.96
N GLY A 411 22.34 -1.42 17.94
CA GLY A 411 23.55 -2.12 17.50
C GLY A 411 23.33 -3.22 16.45
N ALA A 412 22.11 -3.37 15.91
CA ALA A 412 21.88 -4.36 14.85
C ALA A 412 22.33 -3.83 13.49
N ARG A 413 23.00 -4.65 12.68
CA ARG A 413 23.21 -4.34 11.26
C ARG A 413 21.85 -4.38 10.57
N THR A 414 21.38 -3.21 10.16
CA THR A 414 19.99 -3.01 9.75
C THR A 414 19.92 -2.51 8.32
N LEU A 415 19.00 -3.09 7.54
CA LEU A 415 18.62 -2.60 6.22
C LEU A 415 17.14 -2.19 6.22
N VAL A 416 16.84 -1.03 5.62
CA VAL A 416 15.50 -0.68 5.13
C VAL A 416 15.43 -0.85 3.63
N VAL A 417 14.39 -1.55 3.18
CA VAL A 417 14.00 -1.66 1.77
C VAL A 417 12.72 -0.85 1.55
N GLU A 418 12.74 0.11 0.64
CA GLU A 418 11.61 0.98 0.30
C GLU A 418 11.46 1.07 -1.23
N TYR A 419 10.23 0.95 -1.72
CA TYR A 419 9.96 0.95 -3.17
C TYR A 419 9.84 2.38 -3.73
N LEU A 420 9.60 3.37 -2.86
CA LEU A 420 9.70 4.80 -3.16
C LEU A 420 11.13 5.33 -2.99
N ASP A 421 11.33 6.62 -3.23
CA ASP A 421 12.59 7.37 -3.02
C ASP A 421 12.62 8.17 -1.71
N GLU A 422 11.62 7.97 -0.84
CA GLU A 422 11.52 8.67 0.44
C GLU A 422 10.98 7.81 1.57
N LEU A 423 11.35 8.20 2.80
CA LEU A 423 10.88 7.56 4.04
C LEU A 423 9.74 8.36 4.67
N GLY A 424 8.94 7.71 5.52
CA GLY A 424 7.87 8.35 6.31
C GLY A 424 6.44 8.02 5.87
N GLY A 425 6.27 7.45 4.68
CA GLY A 425 4.99 6.91 4.18
C GLY A 425 3.92 7.98 4.05
N VAL A 426 2.75 7.79 4.66
CA VAL A 426 1.63 8.74 4.54
C VAL A 426 1.92 10.13 5.11
N GLY A 427 2.88 10.23 6.03
CA GLY A 427 3.33 11.51 6.60
C GLY A 427 4.31 12.28 5.69
N THR A 428 4.75 11.69 4.58
CA THR A 428 5.66 12.30 3.59
C THR A 428 5.06 12.12 2.19
N ALA A 429 5.23 10.95 1.58
CA ALA A 429 4.71 10.59 0.25
C ALA A 429 3.19 10.66 0.09
N GLY A 430 2.44 10.52 1.20
CA GLY A 430 0.98 10.71 1.25
C GLY A 430 0.54 12.12 1.68
N LEU A 431 1.48 13.02 1.98
CA LEU A 431 1.24 14.44 2.30
C LEU A 431 0.30 14.74 3.48
N ILE A 432 0.06 13.75 4.36
CA ILE A 432 -0.67 13.94 5.62
C ILE A 432 0.32 14.41 6.71
N SER A 433 0.88 15.60 6.53
CA SER A 433 2.05 16.09 7.28
C SER A 433 1.72 16.86 8.57
N MET A 434 0.75 16.36 9.33
CA MET A 434 0.44 16.84 10.68
C MET A 434 -0.08 15.71 11.57
N TYR A 435 0.18 15.80 12.88
CA TYR A 435 -0.50 14.92 13.83
C TYR A 435 -1.86 15.49 14.21
N TRP A 436 -2.83 14.59 14.33
CA TRP A 436 -4.20 14.91 14.74
C TRP A 436 -4.41 14.38 16.17
N TYR A 437 -4.67 13.07 16.27
CA TYR A 437 -4.61 12.29 17.51
C TYR A 437 -3.22 11.64 17.68
N GLY A 438 -3.08 10.86 18.74
CA GLY A 438 -1.82 10.27 19.19
C GLY A 438 -1.63 10.39 20.69
N TYR A 439 -0.98 9.41 21.30
CA TYR A 439 -0.72 9.37 22.73
C TYR A 439 0.24 10.49 23.16
N ARG A 440 -0.09 11.16 24.27
CA ARG A 440 0.66 12.31 24.83
C ARG A 440 0.72 12.15 26.35
N SER A 441 1.89 12.32 26.95
CA SER A 441 2.05 12.40 28.41
C SER A 441 2.51 13.79 28.80
N GLY A 442 1.90 14.35 29.84
CA GLY A 442 2.47 15.48 30.59
C GLY A 442 3.05 14.96 31.90
N GLU A 443 3.98 15.70 32.50
CA GLU A 443 4.55 15.35 33.82
C GLU A 443 3.42 15.05 34.83
N GLY A 444 3.48 13.87 35.46
CA GLY A 444 2.59 13.46 36.55
C GLY A 444 1.16 13.06 36.18
N LYS A 445 0.82 12.84 34.90
CA LYS A 445 -0.52 12.35 34.49
C LYS A 445 -0.47 11.07 33.68
N GLU A 446 -0.76 9.96 34.35
CA GLU A 446 -1.01 8.65 33.73
C GLU A 446 -2.38 8.64 33.04
N LEU A 447 -2.41 8.47 31.71
CA LEU A 447 -3.68 8.21 31.00
C LEU A 447 -3.95 6.71 31.04
N ARG A 448 -5.01 6.32 31.76
CA ARG A 448 -5.45 4.92 31.78
C ARG A 448 -6.08 4.53 30.43
N PRO A 449 -5.90 3.28 29.96
CA PRO A 449 -6.58 2.81 28.77
C PRO A 449 -8.11 2.86 28.97
N GLY A 450 -8.86 3.09 27.89
CA GLY A 450 -10.30 3.32 27.95
C GLY A 450 -10.71 4.72 27.46
N TYR A 451 -11.91 5.15 27.85
CA TYR A 451 -12.44 6.46 27.52
C TYR A 451 -11.54 7.60 28.04
N VAL A 452 -11.26 8.58 27.19
CA VAL A 452 -10.54 9.80 27.56
C VAL A 452 -11.46 11.01 27.38
N SER A 453 -11.65 11.80 28.44
CA SER A 453 -12.57 12.94 28.40
C SER A 453 -12.02 14.07 27.53
N PRO A 454 -12.89 14.92 26.92
CA PRO A 454 -12.43 16.10 26.20
C PRO A 454 -11.59 17.05 27.06
N LYS A 455 -11.83 17.10 28.38
CA LYS A 455 -11.02 17.88 29.33
C LYS A 455 -9.59 17.34 29.42
N GLU A 456 -9.41 16.02 29.43
CA GLU A 456 -8.09 15.37 29.42
C GLU A 456 -7.39 15.56 28.07
N ILE A 457 -8.11 15.40 26.96
CA ILE A 457 -7.59 15.68 25.62
C ILE A 457 -7.15 17.15 25.51
N ARG A 458 -7.99 18.10 25.96
CA ARG A 458 -7.68 19.53 25.97
C ARG A 458 -6.55 19.86 26.92
N ALA A 459 -6.48 19.24 28.10
CA ALA A 459 -5.37 19.42 29.02
C ALA A 459 -4.04 18.93 28.42
N GLY A 460 -4.06 17.86 27.62
CA GLY A 460 -2.94 17.36 26.83
C GLY A 460 -2.74 18.07 25.47
N SER A 461 -3.61 18.99 25.07
CA SER A 461 -3.47 19.79 23.84
C SER A 461 -3.19 21.27 24.10
N ALA A 462 -3.59 21.81 25.25
CA ALA A 462 -3.53 23.23 25.62
C ALA A 462 -2.25 23.60 26.39
N ARG A 463 -1.25 22.72 26.45
CA ARG A 463 -0.03 22.91 27.25
C ARG A 463 1.29 22.79 26.48
N ASP A 464 1.28 22.72 25.14
CA ASP A 464 2.48 22.32 24.37
C ASP A 464 3.12 21.05 24.95
N THR A 465 2.31 20.12 25.47
CA THR A 465 2.83 18.87 26.02
C THR A 465 3.42 18.04 24.89
N LEU A 466 4.73 17.82 25.00
CA LEU A 466 5.56 17.06 24.09
C LEU A 466 4.92 15.68 23.85
N ARG A 467 4.85 15.29 22.57
CA ARG A 467 4.63 13.88 22.21
C ARG A 467 5.67 13.02 22.95
N VAL A 468 5.35 11.76 23.16
CA VAL A 468 6.18 10.87 23.98
C VAL A 468 7.03 9.97 23.11
N GLY A 469 8.08 9.39 23.70
CA GLY A 469 8.90 8.42 23.00
C GLY A 469 9.63 8.98 21.80
N TYR A 470 9.72 8.17 20.75
CA TYR A 470 10.32 8.56 19.47
C TYR A 470 9.50 9.65 18.77
N ALA A 471 8.16 9.59 18.80
CA ALA A 471 7.32 10.67 18.26
C ALA A 471 7.58 12.03 18.95
N GLY A 472 8.04 12.00 20.20
CA GLY A 472 8.57 13.16 20.92
C GLY A 472 9.81 13.76 20.29
N GLU A 473 10.79 12.94 19.88
CA GLU A 473 11.96 13.40 19.11
C GLU A 473 11.55 14.07 17.81
N VAL A 474 10.63 13.44 17.07
CA VAL A 474 10.09 14.01 15.82
C VAL A 474 9.43 15.36 16.09
N GLY A 475 8.62 15.46 17.15
CA GLY A 475 7.96 16.70 17.52
C GLY A 475 8.91 17.81 17.96
N LYS A 476 9.98 17.48 18.69
CA LYS A 476 11.03 18.45 19.06
C LYS A 476 11.74 19.00 17.84
N GLN A 477 12.01 18.16 16.85
CA GLN A 477 12.74 18.57 15.65
C GLN A 477 11.86 19.27 14.61
N LEU A 478 10.65 18.77 14.37
CA LEU A 478 9.82 19.14 13.21
C LEU A 478 8.47 19.77 13.60
N GLY A 479 8.15 19.82 14.90
CA GLY A 479 6.92 20.42 15.40
C GLY A 479 5.64 19.61 15.17
N GLY A 480 4.51 20.30 15.40
CA GLY A 480 3.12 19.81 15.28
C GLY A 480 2.71 19.33 13.87
N SER A 481 3.25 20.03 12.88
CA SER A 481 3.06 19.87 11.45
C SER A 481 4.38 20.21 10.79
N TRP A 482 4.74 19.48 9.76
CA TRP A 482 6.07 19.52 9.16
C TRP A 482 5.99 19.72 7.65
N ASP A 483 7.12 20.12 7.08
CA ASP A 483 7.32 20.00 5.63
C ASP A 483 7.57 18.51 5.28
N PRO A 484 6.85 17.92 4.31
CA PRO A 484 7.00 16.51 3.94
C PRO A 484 8.45 16.13 3.59
N LEU A 485 9.15 16.96 2.81
CA LEU A 485 10.51 16.69 2.36
C LEU A 485 11.48 16.79 3.55
N ALA A 486 11.33 17.81 4.40
CA ALA A 486 12.15 17.94 5.61
C ALA A 486 12.01 16.74 6.56
N LYS A 487 10.80 16.19 6.72
CA LYS A 487 10.60 14.98 7.51
C LYS A 487 11.24 13.75 6.85
N SER A 488 11.08 13.59 5.55
CA SER A 488 11.70 12.50 4.79
C SER A 488 13.22 12.50 4.96
N GLU A 489 13.85 13.67 4.84
CA GLU A 489 15.30 13.83 5.01
C GLU A 489 15.76 13.60 6.43
N TRP A 490 15.01 14.09 7.42
CA TRP A 490 15.33 13.83 8.82
C TRP A 490 15.29 12.33 9.15
N LEU A 491 14.31 11.59 8.63
CA LEU A 491 14.22 10.14 8.79
C LEU A 491 15.38 9.42 8.09
N ARG A 492 15.67 9.79 6.84
CA ARG A 492 16.78 9.23 6.04
C ARG A 492 18.12 9.44 6.75
N ALA A 493 18.42 10.68 7.13
CA ALA A 493 19.63 11.02 7.89
C ALA A 493 19.67 10.29 9.25
N GLY A 494 18.52 10.12 9.90
CA GLY A 494 18.38 9.39 11.14
C GLY A 494 18.79 7.92 11.04
N VAL A 495 18.39 7.22 9.97
CA VAL A 495 18.81 5.82 9.71
C VAL A 495 20.31 5.75 9.45
N LEU A 496 20.84 6.61 8.57
CA LEU A 496 22.26 6.61 8.19
C LEU A 496 23.15 6.95 9.39
N LYS A 497 22.79 7.97 10.19
CA LYS A 497 23.52 8.34 11.42
C LYS A 497 23.51 7.23 12.47
N ALA A 498 22.46 6.41 12.49
CA ALA A 498 22.38 5.26 13.38
C ALA A 498 23.19 4.03 12.88
N GLY A 499 23.80 4.11 11.69
CA GLY A 499 24.56 3.02 11.07
C GLY A 499 23.74 2.05 10.24
N GLY A 500 22.46 2.37 9.96
CA GLY A 500 21.59 1.57 9.09
C GLY A 500 21.81 1.88 7.60
N GLU A 501 21.44 0.94 6.73
CA GLU A 501 21.43 1.13 5.28
C GLU A 501 20.00 1.29 4.75
N ILE A 502 19.87 2.03 3.64
CA ILE A 502 18.58 2.25 2.96
C ILE A 502 18.74 1.90 1.48
N TRP A 503 17.85 1.05 0.98
CA TRP A 503 17.69 0.74 -0.45
C TRP A 503 16.35 1.28 -0.94
N PHE A 504 16.39 2.36 -1.72
CA PHE A 504 15.22 2.93 -2.40
C PHE A 504 14.95 2.24 -3.74
N HIS A 505 13.72 2.31 -4.23
CA HIS A 505 13.28 1.61 -5.44
C HIS A 505 13.47 0.10 -5.41
N CYS A 506 13.30 -0.47 -4.22
CA CYS A 506 13.44 -1.90 -3.99
C CYS A 506 12.15 -2.42 -3.35
N PHE A 507 11.47 -3.33 -4.04
CA PHE A 507 10.16 -3.85 -3.67
C PHE A 507 10.28 -5.24 -3.05
N GLY A 508 9.85 -5.40 -1.79
CA GLY A 508 9.75 -6.72 -1.15
C GLY A 508 8.59 -7.52 -1.73
N CYS A 509 8.89 -8.62 -2.43
CA CYS A 509 7.92 -9.40 -3.20
C CYS A 509 7.78 -10.86 -2.76
N GLY A 510 8.55 -11.31 -1.77
CA GLY A 510 8.45 -12.66 -1.24
C GLY A 510 9.18 -12.85 0.09
N ALA A 511 8.98 -13.99 0.72
CA ALA A 511 9.64 -14.39 1.96
C ALA A 511 10.55 -15.60 1.70
N VAL A 512 11.73 -15.59 2.34
CA VAL A 512 12.61 -16.77 2.39
C VAL A 512 12.39 -17.43 3.74
N VAL A 513 12.03 -18.72 3.74
CA VAL A 513 11.63 -19.45 4.94
C VAL A 513 12.33 -20.80 5.09
N ASP A 514 12.69 -21.10 6.34
CA ASP A 514 13.13 -22.40 6.82
C ASP A 514 11.98 -23.01 7.65
N GLY A 515 11.21 -23.91 7.04
CA GLY A 515 9.95 -24.40 7.60
C GLY A 515 8.93 -23.27 7.84
N HIS A 516 8.68 -22.94 9.10
CA HIS A 516 7.79 -21.85 9.53
C HIS A 516 8.54 -20.59 9.99
N LYS A 517 9.87 -20.54 9.84
CA LYS A 517 10.70 -19.40 10.22
C LYS A 517 11.09 -18.58 9.02
N VAL A 518 10.76 -17.29 9.03
CA VAL A 518 11.29 -16.33 8.05
C VAL A 518 12.75 -16.04 8.37
N VAL A 519 13.62 -16.22 7.37
CA VAL A 519 15.08 -16.02 7.45
C VAL A 519 15.59 -15.01 6.42
N GLY A 520 14.68 -14.35 5.71
CA GLY A 520 15.01 -13.35 4.70
C GLY A 520 13.80 -12.97 3.85
N VAL A 521 14.04 -12.11 2.88
CA VAL A 521 13.02 -11.61 1.94
C VAL A 521 13.53 -11.67 0.52
N VAL A 522 12.61 -11.88 -0.42
CA VAL A 522 12.88 -11.71 -1.85
C VAL A 522 12.54 -10.27 -2.21
N VAL A 523 13.47 -9.60 -2.87
CA VAL A 523 13.33 -8.22 -3.32
C VAL A 523 13.44 -8.13 -4.83
N ALA A 524 12.70 -7.19 -5.42
CA ALA A 524 12.81 -6.79 -6.81
C ALA A 524 13.34 -5.36 -6.87
N GLY A 525 14.39 -5.14 -7.65
CA GLY A 525 14.97 -3.82 -7.86
C GLY A 525 15.46 -3.64 -9.30
N PRO A 526 16.23 -2.58 -9.59
CA PRO A 526 16.71 -2.26 -10.93
C PRO A 526 17.59 -3.31 -11.63
N PHE A 527 17.96 -4.41 -10.95
CA PHE A 527 18.75 -5.51 -11.49
C PHE A 527 18.01 -6.86 -11.45
N GLY A 528 16.68 -6.82 -11.35
CA GLY A 528 15.84 -8.00 -11.23
C GLY A 528 15.60 -8.42 -9.78
N ARG A 529 15.46 -9.73 -9.55
CA ARG A 529 15.15 -10.32 -8.24
C ARG A 529 16.39 -10.85 -7.52
N GLY A 530 16.40 -10.72 -6.20
CA GLY A 530 17.41 -11.32 -5.35
C GLY A 530 16.95 -11.45 -3.91
N ILE A 531 17.82 -11.99 -3.06
CA ILE A 531 17.51 -12.32 -1.67
C ILE A 531 18.29 -11.44 -0.71
N VAL A 532 17.61 -10.97 0.33
CA VAL A 532 18.27 -10.40 1.51
C VAL A 532 18.00 -11.30 2.71
N LEU A 533 19.04 -11.91 3.26
CA LEU A 533 18.94 -12.76 4.45
C LEU A 533 18.92 -11.90 5.71
N ALA A 534 18.17 -12.35 6.72
CA ALA A 534 17.97 -11.65 7.98
C ALA A 534 17.82 -12.63 9.16
N LYS A 535 18.30 -12.26 10.35
CA LYS A 535 17.94 -12.98 11.58
C LYS A 535 16.50 -12.70 12.01
N THR A 536 16.06 -11.44 11.82
CA THR A 536 14.68 -10.99 12.06
C THR A 536 14.21 -10.09 10.93
N VAL A 537 13.00 -10.32 10.43
CA VAL A 537 12.33 -9.45 9.44
C VAL A 537 11.24 -8.62 10.11
N ILE A 538 11.17 -7.33 9.80
CA ILE A 538 10.03 -6.47 10.17
C ILE A 538 9.28 -6.12 8.89
N ASP A 539 8.06 -6.63 8.77
CA ASP A 539 7.12 -6.26 7.71
C ASP A 539 6.42 -4.94 8.08
N SER A 540 6.89 -3.87 7.48
CA SER A 540 6.36 -2.51 7.57
C SER A 540 5.81 -2.03 6.22
N THR A 541 5.43 -2.96 5.33
CA THR A 541 4.84 -2.66 4.00
C THR A 541 3.51 -1.92 4.12
N GLY A 542 2.92 -1.94 5.32
CA GLY A 542 1.62 -1.40 5.67
C GLY A 542 0.46 -2.30 5.23
N ASN A 543 0.71 -3.33 4.43
CA ASN A 543 -0.29 -4.27 3.91
C ASN A 543 0.06 -5.74 4.25
N ALA A 544 1.02 -5.95 5.14
CA ALA A 544 1.47 -7.27 5.58
C ALA A 544 1.86 -8.19 4.41
N ASP A 545 2.49 -7.63 3.36
CA ASP A 545 2.77 -8.36 2.12
C ASP A 545 3.79 -9.48 2.32
N ILE A 546 4.80 -9.27 3.18
CA ILE A 546 5.80 -10.31 3.50
C ILE A 546 5.22 -11.37 4.42
N ALA A 547 4.38 -10.98 5.39
CA ALA A 547 3.71 -11.92 6.26
C ALA A 547 2.73 -12.81 5.46
N ALA A 548 1.97 -12.22 4.53
CA ALA A 548 1.10 -12.95 3.62
C ALA A 548 1.91 -13.92 2.74
N ALA A 549 3.05 -13.46 2.21
CA ALA A 549 3.96 -14.32 1.43
C ALA A 549 4.53 -15.49 2.26
N ALA A 550 4.85 -15.27 3.54
CA ALA A 550 5.32 -16.33 4.44
C ALA A 550 4.23 -17.38 4.77
N GLY A 551 2.96 -17.09 4.47
CA GLY A 551 1.81 -17.95 4.75
C GLY A 551 1.09 -17.61 6.06
N ALA A 552 1.27 -16.40 6.60
CA ALA A 552 0.50 -15.95 7.76
C ALA A 552 -0.99 -15.82 7.41
N GLY A 553 -1.89 -16.16 8.34
CA GLY A 553 -3.31 -15.87 8.19
C GLY A 553 -3.52 -14.35 8.12
N THR A 554 -4.42 -13.89 7.25
CA THR A 554 -4.70 -12.44 7.08
C THR A 554 -6.20 -12.14 7.01
N GLN A 555 -6.55 -10.87 7.22
CA GLN A 555 -7.92 -10.36 7.19
C GLN A 555 -7.98 -9.10 6.33
N TYR A 556 -9.01 -8.99 5.46
CA TYR A 556 -9.20 -7.84 4.57
C TYR A 556 -10.65 -7.67 4.11
N GLY A 557 -11.20 -6.45 4.23
CA GLY A 557 -12.43 -5.95 3.57
C GLY A 557 -13.78 -6.62 3.86
N ILE A 558 -13.83 -7.95 3.91
CA ILE A 558 -15.03 -8.78 4.09
C ILE A 558 -15.14 -9.20 5.56
N SER A 559 -16.27 -8.90 6.17
CA SER A 559 -16.54 -9.28 7.56
C SER A 559 -16.91 -10.75 7.69
N LYS A 560 -16.89 -11.28 8.92
CA LYS A 560 -17.36 -12.64 9.24
C LYS A 560 -18.86 -12.85 8.94
N LEU A 561 -19.63 -11.77 8.80
CA LEU A 561 -21.04 -11.79 8.38
C LEU A 561 -21.19 -11.74 6.84
N GLY A 562 -20.07 -11.77 6.11
CA GLY A 562 -19.99 -11.66 4.66
C GLY A 562 -20.25 -10.25 4.13
N ASP A 563 -20.34 -9.23 4.98
CA ASP A 563 -20.54 -7.84 4.52
C ASP A 563 -19.22 -7.24 4.01
N LEU A 564 -19.27 -6.42 2.96
CA LEU A 564 -18.12 -5.64 2.46
C LEU A 564 -18.09 -4.26 3.12
N SER A 565 -17.02 -3.96 3.86
CA SER A 565 -16.83 -2.64 4.45
C SER A 565 -15.39 -2.18 4.36
N VAL A 566 -15.19 -1.00 3.76
CA VAL A 566 -13.87 -0.50 3.35
C VAL A 566 -13.78 0.98 3.66
N GLN A 567 -12.73 1.41 4.36
CA GLN A 567 -12.49 2.83 4.68
C GLN A 567 -12.28 3.69 3.43
N VAL A 568 -12.74 4.94 3.50
CA VAL A 568 -12.42 5.93 2.46
C VAL A 568 -10.91 6.13 2.31
N ALA A 569 -10.45 6.09 1.07
CA ALA A 569 -9.11 6.40 0.62
C ALA A 569 -9.09 7.72 -0.17
N GLY A 570 -7.87 8.19 -0.45
CA GLY A 570 -7.63 9.34 -1.29
C GLY A 570 -6.32 9.22 -2.04
N TYR A 571 -6.12 10.13 -2.97
CA TYR A 571 -4.87 10.33 -3.68
C TYR A 571 -4.57 11.83 -3.69
N PRO A 572 -3.49 12.27 -3.01
CA PRO A 572 -3.22 13.69 -2.80
C PRO A 572 -2.59 14.33 -4.04
N HIS A 573 -2.87 15.62 -4.22
CA HIS A 573 -2.12 16.48 -5.13
C HIS A 573 -0.95 17.11 -4.36
N ARG A 574 0.10 17.53 -5.06
CA ARG A 574 1.31 18.09 -4.46
C ARG A 574 1.57 19.46 -5.06
N ASP A 575 1.52 20.49 -4.23
CA ASP A 575 1.92 21.85 -4.60
C ASP A 575 3.18 22.24 -3.83
N LEU A 576 4.07 23.01 -4.46
CA LEU A 576 5.34 23.40 -3.83
C LEU A 576 5.10 24.21 -2.55
N GLY A 577 5.77 23.79 -1.47
CA GLY A 577 5.65 24.39 -0.14
C GLY A 577 4.35 24.04 0.61
N ALA A 578 3.50 23.17 0.06
CA ALA A 578 2.30 22.71 0.77
C ALA A 578 2.67 21.79 1.94
N ARG A 579 2.20 22.13 3.14
CA ARG A 579 2.47 21.38 4.38
C ARG A 579 1.41 20.36 4.75
N TYR A 580 0.28 20.29 4.06
CA TYR A 580 -0.77 19.32 4.38
C TYR A 580 -1.78 19.17 3.24
N VAL A 581 -1.92 17.96 2.72
CA VAL A 581 -2.93 17.61 1.71
C VAL A 581 -3.56 16.27 2.08
N ASN A 582 -4.68 16.30 2.81
CA ASN A 582 -5.41 15.08 3.16
C ASN A 582 -6.61 14.90 2.23
N THR A 583 -6.61 13.80 1.49
CA THR A 583 -7.70 13.43 0.59
C THR A 583 -8.47 12.20 1.08
N ALA A 584 -9.79 12.22 0.88
CA ALA A 584 -10.69 11.14 1.27
C ALA A 584 -12.00 11.20 0.47
N TYR A 585 -12.00 10.60 -0.72
CA TYR A 585 -13.11 10.74 -1.67
C TYR A 585 -13.46 9.46 -2.43
N THR A 586 -12.75 8.35 -2.21
CA THR A 586 -13.04 7.07 -2.87
C THR A 586 -12.64 5.89 -1.97
N MET A 587 -12.53 4.68 -2.50
CA MET A 587 -11.87 3.52 -1.88
C MET A 587 -10.93 2.89 -2.90
N VAL A 588 -10.00 2.06 -2.42
CA VAL A 588 -8.99 1.41 -3.27
C VAL A 588 -8.53 0.12 -2.60
N ASP A 589 -8.38 -0.93 -3.39
CA ASP A 589 -7.68 -2.15 -3.00
C ASP A 589 -6.20 -2.02 -3.32
N ASP A 590 -5.36 -1.96 -2.28
CA ASP A 590 -3.90 -1.83 -2.43
C ASP A 590 -3.23 -3.07 -3.04
N THR A 591 -3.94 -4.19 -3.07
CA THR A 591 -3.44 -5.47 -3.60
C THR A 591 -3.80 -5.66 -5.07
N ASP A 592 -4.73 -4.85 -5.59
CA ASP A 592 -5.17 -4.89 -6.97
C ASP A 592 -4.50 -3.82 -7.83
N LEU A 593 -3.63 -4.29 -8.74
CA LEU A 593 -2.92 -3.46 -9.69
C LEU A 593 -3.86 -2.55 -10.52
N PHE A 594 -5.04 -3.06 -10.91
CA PHE A 594 -5.94 -2.32 -11.79
C PHE A 594 -6.65 -1.18 -11.07
N ASP A 595 -7.04 -1.39 -9.82
CA ASP A 595 -7.67 -0.36 -8.98
C ASP A 595 -6.69 0.77 -8.66
N ARG A 596 -5.45 0.41 -8.29
CA ARG A 596 -4.38 1.37 -8.08
C ARG A 596 -4.14 2.22 -9.33
N ARG A 597 -3.97 1.58 -10.50
CA ARG A 597 -3.81 2.29 -11.77
C ARG A 597 -5.00 3.20 -12.07
N HIS A 598 -6.22 2.71 -11.89
CA HIS A 598 -7.45 3.47 -12.09
C HIS A 598 -7.44 4.75 -11.22
N LEU A 599 -7.16 4.63 -9.92
CA LEU A 599 -7.12 5.77 -9.01
C LEU A 599 -6.02 6.77 -9.39
N LEU A 600 -4.82 6.30 -9.74
CA LEU A 600 -3.70 7.18 -10.12
C LEU A 600 -4.03 7.99 -11.38
N LEU A 601 -4.59 7.33 -12.41
CA LEU A 601 -5.00 8.00 -13.65
C LEU A 601 -6.14 8.98 -13.43
N TRP A 602 -7.23 8.53 -12.79
CA TRP A 602 -8.39 9.37 -12.51
C TRP A 602 -8.07 10.53 -11.56
N GLY A 603 -7.16 10.30 -10.62
CA GLY A 603 -6.72 11.30 -9.67
C GLY A 603 -5.95 12.44 -10.32
N ARG A 604 -4.96 12.12 -11.17
CA ARG A 604 -4.21 13.12 -11.96
C ARG A 604 -5.11 13.90 -12.90
N SER A 605 -6.04 13.22 -13.60
CA SER A 605 -6.95 13.88 -14.54
C SER A 605 -7.88 14.93 -13.88
N ARG A 606 -8.01 14.91 -12.56
CA ARG A 606 -8.85 15.85 -11.79
C ARG A 606 -8.10 17.06 -11.21
N ARG A 607 -6.76 17.07 -11.28
CA ARG A 607 -5.89 18.06 -10.63
C ARG A 607 -4.71 18.44 -11.53
N LEU A 608 -5.02 18.83 -12.77
CA LEU A 608 -4.03 19.22 -13.78
C LEU A 608 -3.34 20.56 -13.47
N ASP A 609 -3.92 21.34 -12.55
CA ASP A 609 -3.44 22.65 -12.09
C ASP A 609 -2.38 22.57 -10.99
N SER A 610 -2.20 21.40 -10.36
CA SER A 610 -1.19 21.19 -9.32
C SER A 610 0.21 21.03 -9.89
N TYR A 611 1.23 21.30 -9.07
CA TYR A 611 2.63 21.08 -9.46
C TYR A 611 2.91 19.60 -9.76
N ASP A 612 2.47 18.72 -8.86
CA ASP A 612 2.54 17.27 -9.01
C ASP A 612 1.39 16.57 -8.26
N SER A 613 1.48 15.25 -8.12
CA SER A 613 0.64 14.37 -7.34
C SER A 613 1.51 13.62 -6.33
N GLY A 614 0.93 13.21 -5.20
CA GLY A 614 1.65 12.36 -4.26
C GLY A 614 2.02 11.02 -4.90
N GLN A 615 3.05 10.37 -4.37
CA GLN A 615 3.45 9.05 -4.86
C GLN A 615 2.73 7.90 -4.14
N LEU A 616 2.23 8.15 -2.92
CA LEU A 616 1.52 7.16 -2.11
C LEU A 616 0.01 7.44 -2.09
N ILE A 617 -0.76 6.36 -2.23
CA ILE A 617 -2.21 6.39 -2.04
C ILE A 617 -2.52 6.36 -0.53
N ASP A 618 -3.39 7.26 -0.08
CA ASP A 618 -3.79 7.42 1.33
C ASP A 618 -4.89 6.42 1.71
N SER A 619 -4.64 5.15 1.45
CA SER A 619 -5.51 4.06 1.87
C SER A 619 -5.49 3.89 3.39
N ARG A 620 -6.67 3.74 3.96
CA ARG A 620 -6.87 3.57 5.41
C ARG A 620 -7.30 2.16 5.79
N GLU A 621 -7.70 1.37 4.79
CA GLU A 621 -8.02 -0.05 4.89
C GLU A 621 -6.92 -0.84 4.18
N ARG A 622 -6.17 -1.66 4.94
CA ARG A 622 -5.09 -2.50 4.45
C ARG A 622 -5.23 -3.91 5.03
N ARG A 623 -4.61 -4.89 4.38
CA ARG A 623 -4.57 -6.27 4.87
C ARG A 623 -3.86 -6.30 6.21
N ARG A 624 -4.49 -6.97 7.18
CA ARG A 624 -3.97 -7.17 8.54
C ARG A 624 -3.61 -8.62 8.74
N VAL A 625 -2.55 -8.88 9.49
CA VAL A 625 -2.19 -10.23 9.90
C VAL A 625 -3.09 -10.72 11.04
N VAL A 626 -3.33 -12.02 11.10
CA VAL A 626 -3.85 -12.70 12.29
C VAL A 626 -2.65 -12.99 13.19
N GLY A 627 -2.43 -12.13 14.17
CA GLY A 627 -1.37 -12.27 15.15
C GLY A 627 -1.69 -13.28 16.26
N GLU A 628 -0.75 -13.46 17.17
CA GLU A 628 -0.96 -14.26 18.39
C GLU A 628 -2.07 -13.68 19.28
N TYR A 629 -2.32 -12.38 19.15
CA TYR A 629 -3.52 -11.72 19.65
C TYR A 629 -4.12 -10.83 18.58
N VAL A 630 -5.45 -10.74 18.56
CA VAL A 630 -6.20 -9.79 17.72
C VAL A 630 -6.84 -8.78 18.65
N LEU A 631 -6.33 -7.55 18.64
CA LEU A 631 -6.88 -6.46 19.45
C LEU A 631 -8.32 -6.14 19.03
N LYS A 632 -9.24 -6.09 19.99
CA LYS A 632 -10.67 -5.83 19.74
C LYS A 632 -11.08 -4.44 20.21
N ALA A 633 -12.15 -3.90 19.61
CA ALA A 633 -12.73 -2.63 20.05
C ALA A 633 -13.23 -2.71 21.51
N SER A 634 -13.69 -3.89 21.97
CA SER A 634 -14.10 -4.11 23.36
C SER A 634 -12.93 -4.11 24.34
N ASP A 635 -11.73 -4.53 23.93
CA ASP A 635 -10.53 -4.43 24.77
C ASP A 635 -10.20 -2.96 25.06
N ILE A 636 -10.29 -2.13 24.02
CA ILE A 636 -10.03 -0.68 24.10
C ILE A 636 -11.07 0.00 24.99
N LEU A 637 -12.36 -0.28 24.79
CA LEU A 637 -13.43 0.31 25.62
C LEU A 637 -13.33 -0.08 27.09
N ASN A 638 -12.97 -1.33 27.37
CA ASN A 638 -12.85 -1.84 28.74
C ASN A 638 -11.53 -1.44 29.42
N GLY A 639 -10.64 -0.73 28.73
CA GLY A 639 -9.34 -0.35 29.27
C GLY A 639 -8.49 -1.56 29.66
N ARG A 640 -8.46 -2.60 28.82
CA ARG A 640 -7.71 -3.83 29.12
C ARG A 640 -6.20 -3.54 29.24
N THR A 641 -5.57 -4.08 30.28
CA THR A 641 -4.12 -4.08 30.48
C THR A 641 -3.53 -5.42 30.05
N TYR A 642 -2.25 -5.41 29.68
CA TYR A 642 -1.55 -6.60 29.21
C TYR A 642 -0.18 -6.71 29.85
N PRO A 643 0.32 -7.94 30.12
CA PRO A 643 1.66 -8.13 30.67
C PRO A 643 2.78 -7.80 29.68
N ASP A 644 2.45 -7.65 28.39
CA ASP A 644 3.35 -7.42 27.27
C ASP A 644 3.02 -6.16 26.46
N THR A 645 2.42 -5.14 27.07
CA THR A 645 2.23 -3.83 26.42
C THR A 645 3.56 -3.24 25.96
N ILE A 646 3.61 -2.70 24.74
CA ILE A 646 4.82 -2.06 24.16
C ILE A 646 4.60 -0.64 23.64
N CYS A 647 3.34 -0.21 23.51
CA CYS A 647 3.01 1.12 23.01
C CYS A 647 1.62 1.51 23.49
N HIS A 648 1.44 2.79 23.79
CA HIS A 648 0.12 3.37 23.99
C HIS A 648 -0.38 4.01 22.69
N HIS A 649 -1.68 3.92 22.47
CA HIS A 649 -2.37 4.55 21.36
C HIS A 649 -3.47 5.46 21.89
N LEU A 650 -3.77 6.55 21.18
CA LEU A 650 -4.88 7.43 21.51
C LEU A 650 -5.52 7.93 20.23
N SER A 651 -6.79 7.62 20.02
CA SER A 651 -7.54 8.10 18.86
C SER A 651 -9.04 8.09 19.11
N ASN A 652 -9.77 8.87 18.31
CA ASN A 652 -11.21 8.70 18.17
C ASN A 652 -11.55 7.61 17.15
N PHE A 653 -12.79 7.15 17.19
CA PHE A 653 -13.32 6.20 16.21
C PHE A 653 -13.67 6.93 14.89
N ASP A 654 -12.65 7.16 14.06
CA ASP A 654 -12.77 7.76 12.73
C ASP A 654 -12.61 6.72 11.61
N ALA A 655 -13.56 5.79 11.54
CA ALA A 655 -13.47 4.64 10.64
C ALA A 655 -13.65 4.98 9.16
N GLY A 656 -14.35 6.07 8.82
CA GLY A 656 -14.65 6.41 7.42
C GLY A 656 -15.31 5.30 6.60
N ALA A 657 -15.99 4.35 7.28
CA ALA A 657 -16.71 3.22 6.71
C ALA A 657 -17.65 2.60 7.75
N PHE A 658 -18.55 1.72 7.29
CA PHE A 658 -19.57 1.10 8.14
C PHE A 658 -18.93 0.17 9.17
N PRO A 659 -19.40 0.13 10.42
CA PRO A 659 -18.86 -0.79 11.44
C PRO A 659 -19.14 -2.25 11.08
N THR A 660 -18.30 -3.15 11.58
CA THR A 660 -18.38 -4.60 11.27
C THR A 660 -18.36 -5.51 12.49
N SER A 661 -17.81 -5.03 13.61
CA SER A 661 -17.84 -5.74 14.89
C SER A 661 -19.26 -5.75 15.45
N ARG A 662 -19.66 -6.89 16.01
CA ARG A 662 -21.02 -7.12 16.54
C ARG A 662 -21.48 -5.99 17.48
N MET A 663 -20.62 -5.58 18.41
CA MET A 663 -20.90 -4.47 19.32
C MET A 663 -21.26 -3.18 18.57
N LEU A 664 -20.51 -2.85 17.52
CA LEU A 664 -20.70 -1.61 16.77
C LEU A 664 -21.87 -1.65 15.77
N LEU A 665 -22.35 -2.84 15.42
CA LEU A 665 -23.62 -3.03 14.73
C LEU A 665 -24.81 -2.67 15.62
N LEU A 666 -24.69 -2.78 16.95
CA LEU A 666 -25.72 -2.30 17.88
C LEU A 666 -25.51 -0.84 18.26
N LYS A 667 -24.26 -0.40 18.48
CA LYS A 667 -23.95 0.93 18.97
C LYS A 667 -22.59 1.42 18.47
N ASP A 668 -22.56 2.48 17.63
CA ASP A 668 -21.33 3.05 17.04
C ASP A 668 -20.35 3.51 18.13
N MET A 669 -19.12 3.96 17.83
CA MET A 669 -18.15 4.51 18.79
C MET A 669 -17.75 5.97 18.47
N LYS A 670 -18.46 6.63 17.55
CA LYS A 670 -18.15 7.99 17.12
C LYS A 670 -18.33 9.03 18.22
N GLY A 671 -17.35 9.92 18.33
CA GLY A 671 -17.43 11.14 19.13
C GLY A 671 -16.24 11.33 20.06
N HIS A 672 -15.93 10.32 20.88
CA HIS A 672 -14.87 10.40 21.90
C HIS A 672 -13.55 9.77 21.45
N ALA A 673 -12.49 10.09 22.19
CA ALA A 673 -11.20 9.43 22.05
C ALA A 673 -11.04 8.34 23.10
N TYR A 674 -10.24 7.33 22.74
CA TYR A 674 -9.95 6.19 23.58
C TYR A 674 -8.45 5.93 23.60
N ALA A 675 -7.91 5.72 24.80
CA ALA A 675 -6.55 5.25 25.00
C ALA A 675 -6.52 3.71 24.96
N CYS A 676 -5.45 3.16 24.41
CA CYS A 676 -5.27 1.72 24.25
C CYS A 676 -3.84 1.31 24.58
N ASP A 677 -3.70 0.27 25.40
CA ASP A 677 -2.45 -0.47 25.55
C ASP A 677 -2.34 -1.49 24.41
N LEU A 678 -1.34 -1.36 23.54
CA LEU A 678 -1.09 -2.32 22.47
C LEU A 678 -0.11 -3.41 22.96
N PRO A 679 -0.53 -4.69 23.00
CA PRO A 679 0.35 -5.78 23.42
C PRO A 679 1.28 -6.23 22.30
N TYR A 680 2.48 -6.69 22.66
CA TYR A 680 3.55 -7.11 21.75
C TYR A 680 3.11 -8.23 20.80
N ARG A 681 2.35 -9.18 21.32
CA ARG A 681 1.76 -10.31 20.57
C ARG A 681 0.83 -9.89 19.41
N CYS A 682 0.40 -8.62 19.31
CA CYS A 682 -0.28 -8.10 18.11
C CYS A 682 0.65 -7.91 16.91
N LEU A 683 1.96 -7.77 17.14
CA LEU A 683 2.96 -7.63 16.08
C LEU A 683 3.50 -8.98 15.59
N ILE A 684 3.20 -10.08 16.29
CA ILE A 684 3.72 -11.42 16.00
C ILE A 684 2.67 -12.20 15.21
N PRO A 685 2.90 -12.54 13.92
CA PRO A 685 2.00 -13.40 13.16
C PRO A 685 1.84 -14.79 13.79
N LYS A 686 0.61 -15.28 13.91
CA LYS A 686 0.34 -16.59 14.51
C LYS A 686 0.95 -17.70 13.64
N GLY A 687 1.78 -18.55 14.25
CA GLY A 687 2.38 -19.71 13.59
C GLY A 687 3.57 -19.41 12.66
N ILE A 688 4.05 -18.17 12.59
CA ILE A 688 5.23 -17.80 11.78
C ILE A 688 6.33 -17.23 12.69
N HIS A 689 7.54 -17.75 12.57
CA HIS A 689 8.73 -17.39 13.34
C HIS A 689 9.63 -16.39 12.60
N GLY A 690 10.52 -15.71 13.33
CA GLY A 690 11.54 -14.83 12.75
C GLY A 690 11.05 -13.49 12.19
N MET A 691 9.79 -13.09 12.44
CA MET A 691 9.28 -11.82 11.94
C MET A 691 8.30 -11.08 12.85
N LEU A 692 8.18 -9.77 12.61
CA LEU A 692 7.19 -8.86 13.19
C LEU A 692 6.42 -8.13 12.07
N VAL A 693 5.20 -7.69 12.33
CA VAL A 693 4.38 -6.89 11.42
C VAL A 693 3.94 -5.61 12.13
N THR A 694 4.17 -4.45 11.53
CA THR A 694 3.86 -3.14 12.12
C THR A 694 2.92 -2.31 11.26
N GLY A 695 2.49 -1.15 11.77
CA GLY A 695 1.62 -0.23 11.05
C GLY A 695 0.20 -0.77 10.91
N LEU A 696 -0.44 -0.44 9.79
CA LEU A 696 -1.80 -0.91 9.49
C LEU A 696 -1.86 -2.42 9.19
N GLY A 697 -0.72 -3.10 9.02
CA GLY A 697 -0.64 -4.54 8.84
C GLY A 697 -0.71 -5.34 10.14
N ALA A 698 -0.52 -4.69 11.30
CA ALA A 698 -0.53 -5.34 12.61
C ALA A 698 -1.91 -5.96 12.95
N SER A 699 -1.91 -6.89 13.91
CA SER A 699 -3.09 -7.67 14.26
C SER A 699 -4.09 -6.89 15.12
N ALA A 700 -5.20 -6.49 14.50
CA ALA A 700 -6.36 -5.92 15.17
C ALA A 700 -7.62 -6.22 14.37
N ASP A 701 -8.77 -6.28 15.06
CA ASP A 701 -10.06 -6.21 14.39
C ASP A 701 -10.13 -4.92 13.57
N ARG A 702 -10.85 -4.98 12.43
CA ARG A 702 -10.97 -3.84 11.50
C ARG A 702 -11.35 -2.53 12.20
N ASP A 703 -12.37 -2.59 13.05
CA ASP A 703 -12.87 -1.41 13.74
C ASP A 703 -11.86 -0.93 14.81
N ALA A 704 -11.17 -1.86 15.49
CA ALA A 704 -10.12 -1.52 16.46
C ALA A 704 -8.91 -0.85 15.80
N MET A 705 -8.53 -1.27 14.58
CA MET A 705 -7.43 -0.66 13.82
C MET A 705 -7.62 0.85 13.64
N THR A 706 -8.85 1.34 13.58
CA THR A 706 -9.15 2.77 13.47
C THR A 706 -8.67 3.58 14.67
N LEU A 707 -8.53 2.93 15.83
CA LEU A 707 -8.13 3.52 17.10
C LEU A 707 -6.62 3.41 17.37
N VAL A 708 -5.91 2.56 16.62
CA VAL A 708 -4.48 2.25 16.85
C VAL A 708 -3.57 2.54 15.65
N ARG A 709 -4.00 3.43 14.74
CA ARG A 709 -3.29 3.74 13.48
C ARG A 709 -2.79 5.18 13.35
N MET A 710 -2.81 5.96 14.43
CA MET A 710 -2.36 7.35 14.37
C MET A 710 -0.84 7.43 14.21
N GLN A 711 -0.37 8.36 13.36
CA GLN A 711 1.05 8.48 13.01
C GLN A 711 2.02 8.46 14.20
N PRO A 712 1.86 9.28 15.26
CA PRO A 712 2.80 9.24 16.39
C PRO A 712 2.80 7.90 17.13
N ASP A 713 1.65 7.24 17.21
CA ASP A 713 1.54 5.93 17.86
C ASP A 713 2.23 4.87 17.02
N LEU A 714 2.07 4.94 15.68
CA LEU A 714 2.75 4.03 14.75
C LEU A 714 4.27 4.25 14.71
N GLU A 715 4.73 5.49 14.91
CA GLU A 715 6.15 5.80 15.04
C GLU A 715 6.74 5.15 16.29
N ASN A 716 6.05 5.24 17.43
CA ASN A 716 6.45 4.59 18.68
C ASN A 716 6.34 3.06 18.61
N GLN A 717 5.28 2.52 17.98
CA GLN A 717 5.11 1.10 17.71
C GLN A 717 6.26 0.56 16.85
N GLY A 718 6.61 1.27 15.79
CA GLY A 718 7.75 0.95 14.93
C GLY A 718 9.06 0.94 15.70
N TYR A 719 9.32 1.99 16.48
CA TYR A 719 10.52 2.09 17.31
C TYR A 719 10.63 0.92 18.30
N ALA A 720 9.53 0.55 18.97
CA ALA A 720 9.47 -0.60 19.87
C ALA A 720 9.75 -1.93 19.14
N ALA A 721 9.16 -2.12 17.94
CA ALA A 721 9.40 -3.29 17.11
C ALA A 721 10.88 -3.41 16.71
N GLY A 722 11.52 -2.31 16.29
CA GLY A 722 12.94 -2.26 15.95
C GLY A 722 13.87 -2.65 17.10
N MET A 723 13.63 -2.11 18.30
CA MET A 723 14.38 -2.52 19.50
C MET A 723 14.19 -4.00 19.81
N SER A 724 12.96 -4.52 19.71
CA SER A 724 12.66 -5.93 19.97
C SER A 724 13.34 -6.86 18.97
N ALA A 725 13.38 -6.49 17.69
CA ALA A 725 14.04 -7.25 16.63
C ALA A 725 15.56 -7.28 16.80
N ALA A 726 16.16 -6.15 17.20
CA ALA A 726 17.58 -6.09 17.55
C ALA A 726 17.90 -6.94 18.78
N MET A 727 17.04 -6.93 19.81
CA MET A 727 17.18 -7.82 20.98
C MET A 727 17.12 -9.30 20.58
N ALA A 728 16.17 -9.69 19.73
CA ALA A 728 16.06 -11.06 19.22
C ALA A 728 17.31 -11.48 18.42
N ALA A 729 17.76 -10.61 17.49
CA ALA A 729 18.92 -10.87 16.65
C ALA A 729 20.23 -10.95 17.44
N ALA A 730 20.42 -10.10 18.45
CA ALA A 730 21.59 -10.12 19.33
C ALA A 730 21.58 -11.34 20.27
N GLY A 731 20.42 -11.75 20.76
CA GLY A 731 20.27 -12.93 21.61
C GLY A 731 20.27 -14.26 20.86
N GLY A 732 20.17 -14.25 19.52
CA GLY A 732 20.02 -15.48 18.72
C GLY A 732 18.71 -16.22 19.00
N VAL A 733 17.67 -15.52 19.45
CA VAL A 733 16.38 -16.10 19.83
C VAL A 733 15.24 -15.64 18.89
N ASP A 734 14.14 -16.38 18.87
CA ASP A 734 12.92 -15.92 18.18
C ASP A 734 12.35 -14.69 18.87
N VAL A 735 11.67 -13.82 18.12
CA VAL A 735 11.01 -12.62 18.65
C VAL A 735 10.05 -12.91 19.80
N ARG A 736 9.44 -14.11 19.87
CA ARG A 736 8.60 -14.55 20.99
C ARG A 736 9.34 -14.77 22.30
N LYS A 737 10.63 -15.05 22.22
CA LYS A 737 11.47 -15.48 23.35
C LYS A 737 12.32 -14.34 23.92
N ILE A 738 12.12 -13.11 23.47
CA ILE A 738 12.82 -11.96 24.05
C ILE A 738 12.38 -11.74 25.51
N ASP A 739 13.26 -11.14 26.30
CA ASP A 739 12.89 -10.63 27.62
C ASP A 739 11.99 -9.38 27.45
N ILE A 740 10.68 -9.62 27.47
CA ILE A 740 9.68 -8.57 27.32
C ILE A 740 9.76 -7.51 28.43
N LYS A 741 10.13 -7.89 29.65
CA LYS A 741 10.24 -6.95 30.77
C LYS A 741 11.46 -6.05 30.60
N LYS A 742 12.56 -6.57 30.05
CA LYS A 742 13.72 -5.76 29.65
C LYS A 742 13.37 -4.79 28.52
N LEU A 743 12.59 -5.22 27.53
CA LEU A 743 12.10 -4.33 26.48
C LEU A 743 11.22 -3.22 27.09
N GLN A 744 10.25 -3.57 27.94
CA GLN A 744 9.36 -2.60 28.60
C GLN A 744 10.14 -1.59 29.43
N ARG A 745 11.15 -1.99 30.21
CA ARG A 745 12.01 -1.04 30.95
C ARG A 745 12.69 -0.02 30.04
N LYS A 746 13.26 -0.47 28.91
CA LYS A 746 13.82 0.43 27.89
C LYS A 746 12.78 1.36 27.27
N LEU A 747 11.57 0.87 27.07
CA LEU A 747 10.45 1.67 26.56
C LEU A 747 9.99 2.73 27.59
N VAL A 748 10.04 2.41 28.88
CA VAL A 748 9.82 3.38 29.98
C VAL A 748 10.89 4.45 29.97
N GLU A 749 12.17 4.08 29.91
CA GLU A 749 13.29 5.03 29.79
C GLU A 749 13.14 5.94 28.57
N LYS A 750 12.60 5.40 27.47
CA LYS A 750 12.31 6.16 26.26
C LYS A 750 11.09 7.07 26.39
N GLY A 751 10.21 6.80 27.37
CA GLY A 751 8.91 7.44 27.51
C GLY A 751 7.87 6.96 26.50
N ILE A 752 8.04 5.78 25.89
CA ILE A 752 7.00 5.19 25.02
C ILE A 752 5.86 4.59 25.84
N VAL A 753 6.18 4.06 27.04
CA VAL A 753 5.21 3.51 27.99
C VAL A 753 5.45 4.01 29.41
N GLU A 754 4.45 3.95 30.30
CA GLU A 754 4.60 4.37 31.70
C GLU A 754 5.29 3.31 32.59
N ALA A 755 5.79 3.75 33.75
CA ALA A 755 6.45 2.91 34.74
C ALA A 755 5.60 1.74 35.29
N ARG A 756 4.26 1.82 35.18
CA ARG A 756 3.35 0.70 35.54
C ARG A 756 3.49 -0.52 34.61
N VAL A 757 3.83 -0.30 33.34
CA VAL A 757 3.71 -1.32 32.28
C VAL A 757 4.55 -2.59 32.57
N PRO A 758 5.79 -2.48 33.08
CA PRO A 758 6.54 -3.66 33.52
C PRO A 758 5.85 -4.53 34.59
N SER A 759 4.98 -3.96 35.45
CA SER A 759 4.25 -4.71 36.48
C SER A 759 2.80 -5.06 36.12
N ASP A 760 2.31 -4.58 34.98
CA ASP A 760 0.95 -4.89 34.54
C ASP A 760 0.74 -6.40 34.35
N THR A 761 -0.48 -6.83 34.66
CA THR A 761 -1.00 -8.18 34.41
C THR A 761 -2.17 -8.10 33.43
N ASP A 762 -2.60 -9.25 32.92
CA ASP A 762 -3.81 -9.30 32.09
C ASP A 762 -5.03 -9.06 32.99
N SER A 763 -5.79 -7.98 32.75
CA SER A 763 -6.97 -7.66 33.55
C SER A 763 -8.17 -8.57 33.29
N TYR A 764 -8.01 -9.61 32.49
CA TYR A 764 -9.04 -10.57 32.12
C TYR A 764 -8.77 -11.97 32.70
N PRO A 765 -9.83 -12.78 32.94
CA PRO A 765 -11.24 -12.49 32.68
C PRO A 765 -11.86 -11.53 33.71
N LEU A 766 -12.90 -10.79 33.30
CA LEU A 766 -13.61 -9.89 34.21
C LEU A 766 -14.43 -10.65 35.26
N SER A 767 -14.58 -10.05 36.44
CA SER A 767 -15.31 -10.65 37.57
C SER A 767 -16.80 -10.86 37.27
N ILE A 768 -17.44 -11.81 37.95
CA ILE A 768 -18.90 -12.00 37.81
C ILE A 768 -19.70 -10.79 38.31
N GLY A 769 -19.18 -10.08 39.32
CA GLY A 769 -19.79 -8.86 39.85
C GLY A 769 -19.85 -7.77 38.77
N THR A 770 -18.73 -7.54 38.07
CA THR A 770 -18.64 -6.60 36.94
C THR A 770 -19.62 -6.96 35.82
N LEU A 771 -19.79 -8.25 35.52
CA LEU A 771 -20.77 -8.69 34.53
C LEU A 771 -22.21 -8.42 34.96
N ARG A 772 -22.56 -8.66 36.23
CA ARG A 772 -23.91 -8.38 36.75
C ARG A 772 -24.23 -6.88 36.75
N GLU A 773 -23.27 -6.05 37.13
CA GLU A 773 -23.40 -4.58 37.08
C GLU A 773 -23.58 -4.07 35.64
N ALA A 774 -22.79 -4.61 34.70
CA ALA A 774 -22.93 -4.30 33.28
C ALA A 774 -24.33 -4.67 32.76
N VAL A 775 -24.83 -5.87 33.09
CA VAL A 775 -26.20 -6.28 32.74
C VAL A 775 -27.25 -5.35 33.36
N ALA A 776 -27.12 -4.98 34.64
CA ALA A 776 -28.04 -4.05 35.27
C ALA A 776 -28.06 -2.68 34.58
N THR A 777 -26.89 -2.19 34.13
CA THR A 777 -26.75 -0.91 33.42
C THR A 777 -27.41 -0.93 32.03
N LEU A 778 -27.44 -2.09 31.36
CA LEU A 778 -27.94 -2.20 29.99
C LEU A 778 -29.46 -2.01 29.85
N LYS A 779 -30.22 -1.99 30.96
CA LYS A 779 -31.62 -1.58 30.94
C LYS A 779 -31.82 -0.16 30.40
N ASP A 780 -30.81 0.70 30.56
CA ASP A 780 -30.79 2.09 30.12
C ASP A 780 -30.08 2.29 28.76
N LEU A 781 -29.85 1.22 27.99
CA LEU A 781 -29.11 1.25 26.73
C LEU A 781 -29.63 2.34 25.78
N LYS A 782 -28.73 3.26 25.40
CA LYS A 782 -29.00 4.31 24.41
C LYS A 782 -28.40 3.95 23.05
N ILE A 783 -29.19 4.04 21.97
CA ILE A 783 -28.69 3.79 20.61
C ILE A 783 -28.57 5.13 19.89
N GLU A 784 -27.50 5.86 20.19
CA GLU A 784 -27.14 7.10 19.54
C GLU A 784 -25.97 6.88 18.57
N ILE A 785 -25.97 7.62 17.46
CA ILE A 785 -24.95 7.49 16.42
C ILE A 785 -23.65 8.19 16.80
N ARG A 786 -23.77 9.31 17.52
CA ARG A 786 -22.63 10.11 17.98
C ARG A 786 -22.89 10.52 19.42
N GLN A 787 -21.94 10.21 20.30
CA GLN A 787 -22.03 10.68 21.68
C GLN A 787 -21.82 12.20 21.74
N LYS A 788 -22.60 12.88 22.60
CA LYS A 788 -22.38 14.30 22.89
C LYS A 788 -21.03 14.45 23.57
N ARG A 789 -20.26 15.48 23.19
CA ARG A 789 -18.88 15.69 23.66
C ARG A 789 -18.78 15.69 25.19
N ASP A 790 -19.78 16.20 25.90
CA ASP A 790 -19.77 16.35 27.36
C ASP A 790 -20.60 15.30 28.12
N SER A 791 -21.01 14.21 27.46
CA SER A 791 -21.74 13.11 28.10
C SER A 791 -20.91 11.83 28.12
N HIS A 792 -20.89 11.11 29.25
CA HIS A 792 -20.32 9.76 29.32
C HIS A 792 -21.45 8.74 29.44
N ASP A 793 -21.77 8.08 28.33
CA ASP A 793 -22.80 7.05 28.30
C ASP A 793 -22.25 5.71 28.83
N ARG A 794 -22.53 5.43 30.11
CA ARG A 794 -22.08 4.22 30.82
C ARG A 794 -22.50 2.91 30.15
N THR A 795 -23.54 2.93 29.32
CA THR A 795 -24.01 1.73 28.62
C THR A 795 -23.04 1.27 27.52
N TYR A 796 -22.10 2.11 27.07
CA TYR A 796 -20.99 1.68 26.20
C TYR A 796 -20.07 0.69 26.88
N SER A 797 -19.56 1.06 28.05
CA SER A 797 -18.64 0.23 28.82
C SER A 797 -19.35 -1.05 29.26
N ALA A 798 -20.61 -0.94 29.70
CA ALA A 798 -21.44 -2.10 30.01
C ALA A 798 -21.61 -3.05 28.81
N LEU A 799 -21.86 -2.51 27.62
CA LEU A 799 -21.96 -3.29 26.39
C LEU A 799 -20.62 -3.98 26.07
N ALA A 800 -19.50 -3.27 26.15
CA ALA A 800 -18.18 -3.85 25.93
C ALA A 800 -17.85 -4.97 26.92
N VAL A 801 -18.23 -4.83 28.19
CA VAL A 801 -18.06 -5.86 29.23
C VAL A 801 -18.80 -7.16 28.86
N VAL A 802 -20.09 -7.07 28.49
CA VAL A 802 -20.88 -8.26 28.15
C VAL A 802 -20.47 -8.88 26.81
N MET A 803 -20.09 -8.06 25.83
CA MET A 803 -19.61 -8.52 24.52
C MET A 803 -18.27 -9.26 24.63
N SER A 804 -17.45 -8.93 25.62
CA SER A 804 -16.19 -9.63 25.88
C SER A 804 -16.36 -10.99 26.56
N HIS A 805 -17.52 -11.27 27.18
CA HIS A 805 -17.77 -12.52 27.94
C HIS A 805 -19.12 -13.18 27.56
N PRO A 806 -19.38 -13.44 26.26
CA PRO A 806 -20.71 -13.83 25.76
C PRO A 806 -21.29 -15.05 26.51
N ARG A 807 -20.49 -16.09 26.74
CA ARG A 807 -20.93 -17.33 27.43
C ARG A 807 -21.45 -17.08 28.85
N ARG A 808 -20.86 -16.11 29.56
CA ARG A 808 -21.24 -15.77 30.95
C ARG A 808 -22.33 -14.70 30.99
N SER A 809 -22.40 -13.85 29.98
CA SER A 809 -23.36 -12.75 29.91
C SER A 809 -24.74 -13.17 29.42
N ILE A 810 -24.84 -14.12 28.48
CA ILE A 810 -26.13 -14.54 27.89
C ILE A 810 -27.14 -14.99 28.96
N PRO A 811 -26.81 -15.88 29.92
CA PRO A 811 -27.76 -16.30 30.95
C PRO A 811 -28.25 -15.14 31.83
N LEU A 812 -27.34 -14.24 32.21
CA LEU A 812 -27.66 -13.05 33.02
C LEU A 812 -28.58 -12.08 32.26
N LEU A 813 -28.34 -11.88 30.97
CA LEU A 813 -29.15 -11.04 30.11
C LEU A 813 -30.54 -11.64 29.86
N ALA A 814 -30.64 -12.96 29.67
CA ALA A 814 -31.91 -13.65 29.44
C ALA A 814 -32.81 -13.59 30.69
N ASP A 815 -32.23 -13.79 31.87
CA ASP A 815 -32.92 -13.63 33.15
C ASP A 815 -33.37 -12.18 33.38
N ALA A 816 -32.48 -11.19 33.13
CA ALA A 816 -32.84 -9.78 33.23
C ALA A 816 -33.95 -9.38 32.23
N HIS A 817 -33.91 -9.91 31.00
CA HIS A 817 -34.97 -9.73 30.01
C HIS A 817 -36.32 -10.28 30.48
N GLY A 818 -36.32 -11.48 31.07
CA GLY A 818 -37.53 -12.12 31.60
C GLY A 818 -38.16 -11.36 32.77
N ARG A 819 -37.33 -10.70 33.59
CA ARG A 819 -37.75 -9.90 34.75
C ARG A 819 -38.06 -8.43 34.44
N ALA A 820 -37.70 -7.93 33.26
CA ALA A 820 -37.96 -6.55 32.88
C ALA A 820 -39.47 -6.29 32.79
N GLU A 821 -39.95 -5.21 33.41
CA GLU A 821 -41.37 -4.87 33.45
C GLU A 821 -41.73 -3.93 32.29
N SER A 822 -40.85 -2.97 31.99
CA SER A 822 -41.11 -2.00 30.94
C SER A 822 -40.75 -2.53 29.56
N ARG A 823 -41.51 -2.07 28.56
CA ARG A 823 -41.29 -2.42 27.15
C ARG A 823 -39.91 -2.02 26.64
N GLN A 824 -39.42 -0.85 27.07
CA GLN A 824 -38.13 -0.32 26.64
C GLN A 824 -36.96 -1.13 27.22
N GLU A 825 -37.05 -1.55 28.49
CA GLU A 825 -36.03 -2.42 29.11
C GLU A 825 -35.99 -3.79 28.43
N LYS A 826 -37.15 -4.41 28.17
CA LYS A 826 -37.23 -5.65 27.40
C LYS A 826 -36.56 -5.51 26.04
N LEU A 827 -36.86 -4.43 25.31
CA LEU A 827 -36.23 -4.17 24.02
C LEU A 827 -34.71 -4.01 24.14
N ASN A 828 -34.23 -3.28 25.14
CA ASN A 828 -32.80 -3.07 25.36
C ASN A 828 -32.06 -4.39 25.63
N TYR A 829 -32.60 -5.26 26.48
CA TYR A 829 -32.01 -6.59 26.70
C TYR A 829 -32.10 -7.48 25.48
N ALA A 830 -33.25 -7.49 24.78
CA ALA A 830 -33.44 -8.26 23.56
C ALA A 830 -32.43 -7.87 22.47
N LEU A 831 -32.10 -6.59 22.37
CA LEU A 831 -31.08 -6.08 21.44
C LEU A 831 -29.67 -6.62 21.74
N VAL A 832 -29.29 -6.66 23.02
CA VAL A 832 -27.98 -7.20 23.44
C VAL A 832 -27.94 -8.72 23.27
N LEU A 833 -29.02 -9.43 23.59
CA LEU A 833 -29.13 -10.88 23.37
C LEU A 833 -29.03 -11.22 21.87
N GLY A 834 -29.77 -10.50 21.02
CA GLY A 834 -29.75 -10.73 19.57
C GLY A 834 -28.38 -10.50 18.95
N VAL A 835 -27.66 -9.44 19.37
CA VAL A 835 -26.31 -9.17 18.84
C VAL A 835 -25.27 -10.22 19.31
N LEU A 836 -25.52 -10.84 20.46
CA LEU A 836 -24.75 -11.99 20.96
C LEU A 836 -25.12 -13.31 20.25
N GLY A 837 -26.15 -13.30 19.39
CA GLY A 837 -26.61 -14.47 18.65
C GLY A 837 -27.60 -15.34 19.42
N ASN A 838 -28.32 -14.78 20.40
CA ASN A 838 -29.32 -15.48 21.20
C ASN A 838 -30.74 -14.99 20.88
N ASP A 839 -31.72 -15.88 20.93
CA ASP A 839 -33.11 -15.62 20.51
C ASP A 839 -34.11 -15.44 21.66
N ALA A 840 -33.67 -15.37 22.93
CA ALA A 840 -34.57 -15.21 24.07
C ALA A 840 -35.44 -13.92 24.00
N GLY A 841 -34.96 -12.89 23.29
CA GLY A 841 -35.70 -11.64 23.04
C GLY A 841 -36.40 -11.56 21.66
N LEU A 842 -36.51 -12.67 20.93
CA LEU A 842 -36.93 -12.69 19.52
C LEU A 842 -38.30 -12.04 19.29
N HIS A 843 -39.30 -12.34 20.13
CA HIS A 843 -40.65 -11.78 19.97
C HIS A 843 -40.63 -10.25 20.05
N THR A 844 -39.95 -9.71 21.06
CA THR A 844 -39.79 -8.26 21.28
C THR A 844 -39.07 -7.60 20.10
N LEU A 845 -38.08 -8.26 19.50
CA LEU A 845 -37.40 -7.74 18.31
C LEU A 845 -38.30 -7.74 17.06
N ILE A 846 -39.11 -8.79 16.85
CA ILE A 846 -40.07 -8.85 15.74
C ILE A 846 -41.09 -7.71 15.87
N GLU A 847 -41.71 -7.55 17.04
CA GLU A 847 -42.66 -6.47 17.31
C GLU A 847 -42.05 -5.10 17.02
N ALA A 848 -40.83 -4.84 17.52
CA ALA A 848 -40.15 -3.55 17.31
C ALA A 848 -39.85 -3.26 15.83
N VAL A 849 -39.50 -4.28 15.04
CA VAL A 849 -39.27 -4.14 13.59
C VAL A 849 -40.58 -3.91 12.84
N GLU A 850 -41.67 -4.60 13.21
CA GLU A 850 -42.97 -4.48 12.54
C GLU A 850 -43.69 -3.16 12.84
N GLU A 851 -43.55 -2.62 14.05
CA GLU A 851 -44.09 -1.30 14.41
C GLU A 851 -43.41 -0.16 13.67
N SER A 852 -42.15 -0.35 13.29
CA SER A 852 -41.42 0.61 12.46
C SER A 852 -41.96 0.52 11.02
N LYS A 853 -43.08 1.18 10.68
CA LYS A 853 -43.69 1.05 9.34
C LYS A 853 -42.77 1.51 8.19
N ALA A 854 -41.93 2.51 8.44
CA ALA A 854 -40.93 3.02 7.49
C ALA A 854 -39.49 2.71 7.95
N TRP A 855 -38.51 2.99 7.09
CA TRP A 855 -37.08 2.90 7.44
C TRP A 855 -36.58 4.10 8.26
N GLY A 856 -37.15 5.30 8.05
CA GLY A 856 -36.71 6.52 8.72
C GLY A 856 -35.40 7.07 8.15
N GLU A 857 -34.57 7.64 9.01
CA GLU A 857 -33.23 8.13 8.64
C GLU A 857 -32.32 7.00 8.19
N GLY A 858 -31.45 7.26 7.22
CA GLY A 858 -30.42 6.34 6.78
C GLY A 858 -29.18 7.06 6.26
N TYR A 859 -28.07 6.34 6.19
CA TYR A 859 -26.76 6.88 5.85
C TYR A 859 -26.13 6.22 4.63
N ASN A 860 -25.35 7.01 3.91
CA ASN A 860 -24.53 6.59 2.78
C ASN A 860 -23.05 6.58 3.18
N MET A 861 -22.23 5.86 2.40
CA MET A 861 -20.78 5.99 2.46
C MET A 861 -20.37 7.40 2.04
N SER A 862 -19.63 8.10 2.89
CA SER A 862 -19.30 9.53 2.71
C SER A 862 -17.99 9.90 3.40
N SER A 863 -17.36 10.98 2.93
CA SER A 863 -16.23 11.61 3.60
C SER A 863 -16.61 12.38 4.89
N LYS A 864 -17.90 12.56 5.18
CA LYS A 864 -18.41 13.14 6.45
C LYS A 864 -18.37 12.11 7.58
N ARG A 865 -17.17 11.68 7.98
CA ARG A 865 -16.97 10.50 8.84
C ARG A 865 -17.61 10.59 10.23
N GLU A 866 -17.74 11.81 10.76
CA GLU A 866 -18.36 12.05 12.07
C GLU A 866 -19.87 11.76 12.13
N THR A 867 -20.56 11.79 10.99
CA THR A 867 -22.04 11.68 10.93
C THR A 867 -22.54 10.66 9.90
N ALA A 868 -21.70 10.18 9.00
CA ALA A 868 -22.03 9.17 7.98
C ALA A 868 -21.40 7.81 8.30
N ASN A 869 -21.51 6.85 7.36
CA ASN A 869 -20.89 5.52 7.46
C ASN A 869 -21.32 4.75 8.73
N THR A 870 -22.62 4.70 9.00
CA THR A 870 -23.19 4.07 10.20
C THR A 870 -24.60 3.58 9.92
N PHE A 871 -25.19 2.92 10.91
CA PHE A 871 -26.54 2.39 10.87
C PHE A 871 -27.46 3.25 11.74
N ALA A 872 -28.64 3.56 11.21
CA ALA A 872 -29.72 4.24 11.92
C ALA A 872 -30.43 3.31 12.91
N LYS A 873 -31.38 3.83 13.68
CA LYS A 873 -32.10 3.05 14.70
C LYS A 873 -32.79 1.81 14.12
N VAL A 874 -33.54 1.96 13.03
CA VAL A 874 -34.25 0.84 12.38
C VAL A 874 -33.28 -0.17 11.74
N ASP A 875 -32.17 0.30 11.16
CA ASP A 875 -31.12 -0.58 10.63
C ASP A 875 -30.60 -1.53 11.69
N ARG A 876 -30.34 -1.01 12.89
CA ARG A 876 -29.80 -1.79 14.00
C ARG A 876 -30.78 -2.84 14.49
N LEU A 877 -32.07 -2.48 14.60
CA LEU A 877 -33.14 -3.45 14.89
C LEU A 877 -33.16 -4.59 13.86
N VAL A 878 -33.11 -4.25 12.57
CA VAL A 878 -33.12 -5.24 11.48
C VAL A 878 -31.89 -6.14 11.53
N ILE A 879 -30.69 -5.58 11.69
CA ILE A 879 -29.44 -6.35 11.80
C ILE A 879 -29.51 -7.30 12.98
N VAL A 880 -29.87 -6.81 14.16
CA VAL A 880 -29.92 -7.59 15.39
C VAL A 880 -30.98 -8.70 15.32
N LEU A 881 -32.14 -8.41 14.74
CA LEU A 881 -33.17 -9.42 14.50
C LEU A 881 -32.63 -10.57 13.62
N GLY A 882 -31.86 -10.25 12.58
CA GLY A 882 -31.19 -11.27 11.77
C GLY A 882 -30.13 -12.06 12.52
N LEU A 883 -29.36 -11.41 13.41
CA LEU A 883 -28.31 -12.05 14.22
C LEU A 883 -28.85 -13.06 15.24
N THR A 884 -30.16 -13.05 15.57
CA THR A 884 -30.80 -14.14 16.32
C THR A 884 -30.77 -15.48 15.57
N GLN A 885 -30.54 -15.46 14.25
CA GLN A 885 -30.54 -16.61 13.35
C GLN A 885 -31.86 -17.40 13.30
N SER A 886 -32.93 -16.87 13.91
CA SER A 886 -34.22 -17.54 13.95
C SER A 886 -34.97 -17.36 12.64
N VAL A 887 -35.42 -18.48 12.04
CA VAL A 887 -36.22 -18.45 10.81
C VAL A 887 -37.55 -17.69 10.98
N LYS A 888 -38.06 -17.57 12.21
CA LYS A 888 -39.27 -16.81 12.54
C LYS A 888 -39.11 -15.29 12.30
N ALA A 889 -37.88 -14.78 12.25
CA ALA A 889 -37.59 -13.39 11.91
C ALA A 889 -37.85 -13.04 10.44
N ARG A 890 -37.83 -14.05 9.55
CA ARG A 890 -37.82 -13.86 8.10
C ARG A 890 -39.00 -13.04 7.56
N PRO A 891 -40.27 -13.26 7.98
CA PRO A 891 -41.40 -12.48 7.45
C PRO A 891 -41.25 -10.97 7.71
N ALA A 892 -40.84 -10.57 8.92
CA ALA A 892 -40.61 -9.17 9.27
C ALA A 892 -39.46 -8.55 8.43
N LEU A 893 -38.38 -9.30 8.21
CA LEU A 893 -37.25 -8.85 7.38
C LEU A 893 -37.64 -8.70 5.90
N VAL A 894 -38.48 -9.60 5.36
CA VAL A 894 -38.98 -9.52 3.99
C VAL A 894 -39.90 -8.31 3.80
N LYS A 895 -40.76 -7.99 4.79
CA LYS A 895 -41.55 -6.75 4.77
C LYS A 895 -40.64 -5.52 4.62
N LYS A 896 -39.52 -5.47 5.36
CA LYS A 896 -38.53 -4.38 5.28
C LYS A 896 -37.79 -4.33 3.94
N LEU A 897 -37.43 -5.48 3.37
CA LEU A 897 -36.81 -5.57 2.03
C LEU A 897 -37.69 -4.92 0.95
N LYS A 898 -39.01 -5.18 0.98
CA LYS A 898 -39.95 -4.67 -0.03
C LYS A 898 -40.08 -3.14 -0.07
N LEU A 899 -39.75 -2.47 1.03
CA LEU A 899 -39.75 -1.01 1.15
C LEU A 899 -38.55 -0.34 0.46
N LEU A 900 -37.52 -1.10 0.08
CA LEU A 900 -36.32 -0.55 -0.54
C LEU A 900 -36.51 -0.24 -2.03
N ASP A 901 -35.74 0.74 -2.51
CA ASP A 901 -35.69 1.18 -3.91
C ASP A 901 -34.31 1.81 -4.25
N GLY A 902 -34.14 2.25 -5.50
CA GLY A 902 -32.89 2.90 -5.97
C GLY A 902 -32.50 4.20 -5.27
N ARG A 903 -33.38 4.80 -4.45
CA ARG A 903 -33.13 6.01 -3.65
C ARG A 903 -32.80 5.70 -2.20
N SER A 904 -33.04 4.46 -1.76
CA SER A 904 -32.82 4.03 -0.39
C SER A 904 -31.34 4.19 0.04
N PRO A 905 -31.04 4.79 1.20
CA PRO A 905 -29.69 4.87 1.74
C PRO A 905 -28.98 3.51 1.80
N LEU A 906 -27.66 3.52 1.62
CA LEU A 906 -26.84 2.31 1.65
C LEU A 906 -26.96 1.55 2.98
N SER A 907 -27.06 2.25 4.11
CA SER A 907 -27.25 1.67 5.44
C SER A 907 -28.42 0.68 5.51
N HIS A 908 -29.59 1.02 4.97
CA HIS A 908 -30.77 0.14 4.95
C HIS A 908 -30.53 -1.13 4.14
N VAL A 909 -29.92 -0.99 2.96
CA VAL A 909 -29.58 -2.14 2.10
C VAL A 909 -28.58 -3.05 2.80
N LYS A 910 -27.52 -2.49 3.40
CA LYS A 910 -26.54 -3.25 4.19
C LYS A 910 -27.19 -3.96 5.38
N ALA A 911 -28.11 -3.29 6.07
CA ALA A 911 -28.83 -3.84 7.22
C ALA A 911 -29.65 -5.08 6.83
N VAL A 912 -30.47 -4.96 5.78
CA VAL A 912 -31.27 -6.09 5.27
C VAL A 912 -30.39 -7.20 4.73
N CYS A 913 -29.34 -6.87 3.97
CA CYS A 913 -28.45 -7.89 3.42
C CYS A 913 -27.76 -8.70 4.53
N THR A 914 -27.26 -8.01 5.56
CA THR A 914 -26.65 -8.65 6.73
C THR A 914 -27.64 -9.54 7.45
N ALA A 915 -28.85 -9.02 7.72
CA ALA A 915 -29.88 -9.74 8.46
C ALA A 915 -30.42 -10.97 7.70
N LEU A 916 -30.81 -10.80 6.44
CA LEU A 916 -31.36 -11.89 5.62
C LEU A 916 -30.32 -12.97 5.33
N ARG A 917 -29.03 -12.63 5.23
CA ARG A 917 -27.98 -13.65 5.09
C ARG A 917 -27.92 -14.59 6.29
N MET A 918 -28.26 -14.12 7.49
CA MET A 918 -28.33 -14.94 8.70
C MET A 918 -29.57 -15.84 8.79
N VAL A 919 -30.60 -15.59 7.97
CA VAL A 919 -31.82 -16.42 7.90
C VAL A 919 -32.17 -16.85 6.46
N ARG A 920 -31.13 -16.95 5.61
CA ARG A 920 -31.21 -17.22 4.17
C ARG A 920 -32.11 -18.40 3.82
N SER A 921 -32.79 -18.31 2.68
CA SER A 921 -33.75 -19.31 2.19
C SER A 921 -33.96 -19.14 0.69
N PRO A 922 -34.18 -20.22 -0.08
CA PRO A 922 -34.60 -20.13 -1.48
C PRO A 922 -35.81 -19.22 -1.72
N SER A 923 -36.72 -19.14 -0.74
CA SER A 923 -37.89 -18.25 -0.79
C SER A 923 -37.56 -16.75 -0.88
N LEU A 924 -36.31 -16.35 -0.61
CA LEU A 924 -35.87 -14.95 -0.73
C LEU A 924 -35.48 -14.56 -2.16
N ALA A 925 -35.24 -15.52 -3.05
CA ALA A 925 -34.77 -15.25 -4.40
C ALA A 925 -35.76 -14.37 -5.20
N GLY A 926 -37.06 -14.62 -5.06
CA GLY A 926 -38.11 -13.83 -5.71
C GLY A 926 -38.07 -12.34 -5.31
N PRO A 927 -38.26 -12.01 -4.02
CA PRO A 927 -38.23 -10.63 -3.52
C PRO A 927 -36.91 -9.88 -3.79
N LEU A 928 -35.76 -10.57 -3.77
CA LEU A 928 -34.45 -9.96 -4.05
C LEU A 928 -34.30 -9.62 -5.54
N ALA A 929 -34.73 -10.51 -6.44
CA ALA A 929 -34.72 -10.25 -7.87
C ALA A 929 -35.65 -9.08 -8.22
N GLU A 930 -36.88 -9.06 -7.68
CA GLU A 930 -37.82 -7.94 -7.86
C GLU A 930 -37.24 -6.60 -7.41
N LEU A 931 -36.45 -6.59 -6.32
CA LEU A 931 -35.77 -5.37 -5.87
C LEU A 931 -34.67 -4.93 -6.85
N LEU A 932 -33.87 -5.86 -7.37
CA LEU A 932 -32.82 -5.56 -8.35
C LEU A 932 -33.40 -5.05 -9.69
N ASP A 933 -34.63 -5.44 -10.04
CA ASP A 933 -35.31 -4.99 -11.25
C ASP A 933 -35.95 -3.60 -11.12
N LYS A 934 -36.00 -3.02 -9.91
CA LYS A 934 -36.45 -1.64 -9.72
C LYS A 934 -35.48 -0.64 -10.36
N PRO A 935 -35.96 0.54 -10.81
CA PRO A 935 -35.11 1.57 -11.37
C PRO A 935 -33.93 1.95 -10.45
N ARG A 936 -32.74 2.07 -11.04
CA ARG A 936 -31.47 2.43 -10.38
C ARG A 936 -30.91 1.41 -9.39
N MET A 937 -31.43 0.18 -9.34
CA MET A 937 -30.90 -0.89 -8.46
C MET A 937 -29.82 -1.76 -9.09
N ALA A 938 -29.74 -1.80 -10.42
CA ALA A 938 -28.73 -2.56 -11.16
C ALA A 938 -28.07 -1.70 -12.27
N GLY A 939 -26.97 -2.20 -12.84
CA GLY A 939 -26.24 -1.60 -13.96
C GLY A 939 -25.14 -0.62 -13.58
N HIS A 940 -24.55 -0.72 -12.38
CA HIS A 940 -23.53 0.21 -11.87
C HIS A 940 -22.09 -0.31 -11.96
N ALA A 941 -21.86 -1.53 -12.45
CA ALA A 941 -20.51 -2.04 -12.69
C ALA A 941 -19.77 -1.19 -13.74
N GLU A 942 -18.55 -0.77 -13.43
CA GLU A 942 -17.68 0.05 -14.30
C GLU A 942 -16.48 -0.80 -14.73
N ARG A 943 -16.48 -1.28 -15.98
CA ARG A 943 -15.46 -2.22 -16.48
C ARG A 943 -14.09 -1.56 -16.69
N ALA A 944 -13.01 -2.34 -16.63
CA ALA A 944 -11.64 -1.85 -16.80
C ALA A 944 -11.32 -1.19 -18.16
N ASP A 945 -12.08 -1.52 -19.22
CA ASP A 945 -11.99 -0.92 -20.55
C ASP A 945 -12.72 0.44 -20.66
N TYR A 946 -13.32 0.92 -19.56
CA TYR A 946 -14.02 2.20 -19.45
C TYR A 946 -13.26 3.40 -20.05
N TYR A 947 -11.93 3.42 -19.97
CA TYR A 947 -11.11 4.51 -20.53
C TYR A 947 -10.97 4.46 -22.06
N ARG A 948 -11.24 3.32 -22.70
CA ARG A 948 -11.24 3.20 -24.17
C ARG A 948 -12.58 3.57 -24.80
N SER A 949 -13.67 3.45 -24.04
CA SER A 949 -15.03 3.66 -24.53
C SER A 949 -15.60 5.06 -24.30
N GLN A 950 -14.84 5.99 -23.72
CA GLN A 950 -15.25 7.39 -23.54
C GLN A 950 -14.91 8.17 -24.82
N PRO A 951 -15.90 8.61 -25.61
CA PRO A 951 -15.63 9.12 -26.96
C PRO A 951 -14.91 10.47 -27.03
N GLU A 952 -14.67 11.17 -25.92
CA GLU A 952 -14.27 12.57 -25.93
C GLU A 952 -13.49 12.95 -24.66
N PRO A 953 -12.24 13.45 -24.76
CA PRO A 953 -11.50 14.07 -23.64
C PRO A 953 -12.19 15.34 -23.10
N HIS A 954 -13.20 15.84 -23.81
CA HIS A 954 -13.95 17.05 -23.51
C HIS A 954 -15.47 16.85 -23.48
N SER A 955 -16.00 15.62 -23.35
CA SER A 955 -17.46 15.50 -23.21
C SER A 955 -17.90 16.22 -21.94
N SER A 956 -18.65 17.29 -22.19
CA SER A 956 -19.40 18.14 -21.29
C SER A 956 -20.52 17.39 -20.56
N ARG A 957 -20.31 16.11 -20.20
CA ARG A 957 -20.99 15.56 -19.03
C ARG A 957 -20.31 16.21 -17.84
N PRO A 958 -21.00 17.11 -17.11
CA PRO A 958 -20.39 17.74 -15.96
C PRO A 958 -19.85 16.64 -15.05
N VAL A 959 -18.55 16.69 -14.73
CA VAL A 959 -18.12 16.31 -13.38
C VAL A 959 -19.10 17.07 -12.48
N PRO A 960 -20.01 16.39 -11.75
CA PRO A 960 -21.12 17.08 -11.13
C PRO A 960 -20.58 18.24 -10.30
N THR A 961 -21.11 19.40 -10.65
CA THR A 961 -20.90 20.67 -9.98
C THR A 961 -21.08 20.51 -8.47
N ARG A 962 -20.38 21.37 -7.72
CA ARG A 962 -20.52 21.54 -6.27
C ARG A 962 -21.97 21.28 -5.81
N ALA A 963 -22.17 20.22 -5.03
CA ALA A 963 -23.22 20.04 -4.00
C ALA A 963 -24.11 18.76 -4.02
N THR A 964 -24.03 17.82 -4.98
CA THR A 964 -24.83 16.57 -4.90
C THR A 964 -23.97 15.30 -4.78
N THR A 965 -23.78 14.86 -3.53
CA THR A 965 -23.24 13.55 -3.07
C THR A 965 -21.99 13.02 -3.79
N LYS A 966 -20.80 13.45 -3.33
CA LYS A 966 -19.46 13.04 -3.82
C LYS A 966 -19.22 11.51 -3.99
N ASN A 967 -20.10 10.65 -3.46
CA ASN A 967 -19.97 9.18 -3.50
C ASN A 967 -21.22 8.45 -4.08
N ALA A 968 -22.11 9.12 -4.82
CA ALA A 968 -23.37 8.50 -5.28
C ALA A 968 -23.16 7.19 -6.07
N ARG A 969 -22.18 7.18 -7.00
CA ARG A 969 -21.84 5.98 -7.78
C ARG A 969 -21.35 4.83 -6.91
N LEU A 970 -20.41 5.10 -6.00
CA LEU A 970 -19.91 4.08 -5.07
C LEU A 970 -21.03 3.48 -4.23
N ASN A 971 -21.95 4.31 -3.70
CA ASN A 971 -23.10 3.83 -2.96
C ASN A 971 -24.04 2.96 -3.81
N ALA A 972 -24.27 3.33 -5.07
CA ALA A 972 -25.07 2.51 -5.99
C ALA A 972 -24.44 1.13 -6.23
N LYS A 973 -23.11 1.08 -6.43
CA LYS A 973 -22.35 -0.15 -6.62
C LYS A 973 -22.40 -1.06 -5.40
N PHE A 974 -22.23 -0.51 -4.20
CA PHE A 974 -22.41 -1.26 -2.96
C PHE A 974 -23.80 -1.88 -2.86
N ARG A 975 -24.86 -1.11 -3.15
CA ARG A 975 -26.25 -1.62 -3.07
C ARG A 975 -26.45 -2.80 -4.02
N GLU A 976 -26.05 -2.64 -5.28
CA GLU A 976 -26.20 -3.66 -6.32
C GLU A 976 -25.41 -4.93 -5.97
N VAL A 977 -24.11 -4.83 -5.70
CA VAL A 977 -23.25 -6.00 -5.50
C VAL A 977 -23.61 -6.78 -4.22
N LEU A 978 -24.03 -6.09 -3.15
CA LEU A 978 -24.45 -6.75 -1.91
C LEU A 978 -25.76 -7.52 -2.09
N LEU A 979 -26.72 -6.94 -2.82
CA LEU A 979 -27.99 -7.59 -3.15
C LEU A 979 -27.80 -8.77 -4.11
N ALA A 980 -26.97 -8.60 -5.14
CA ALA A 980 -26.64 -9.68 -6.07
C ALA A 980 -25.97 -10.85 -5.33
N ALA A 981 -25.00 -10.58 -4.45
CA ALA A 981 -24.36 -11.63 -3.65
C ALA A 981 -25.38 -12.38 -2.75
N LEU A 982 -26.32 -11.67 -2.12
CA LEU A 982 -27.35 -12.30 -1.30
C LEU A 982 -28.36 -13.11 -2.15
N LEU A 983 -28.75 -12.60 -3.34
CA LEU A 983 -29.62 -13.33 -4.27
C LEU A 983 -28.94 -14.62 -4.74
N PHE A 984 -27.64 -14.56 -5.05
CA PHE A 984 -26.84 -15.73 -5.41
C PHE A 984 -26.82 -16.77 -4.28
N ASP A 985 -26.57 -16.34 -3.03
CA ASP A 985 -26.64 -17.21 -1.84
C ASP A 985 -28.03 -17.85 -1.62
N CYS A 986 -29.09 -17.24 -2.15
CA CYS A 986 -30.47 -17.71 -2.04
C CYS A 986 -30.98 -18.48 -3.27
N GLY A 987 -30.13 -18.79 -4.25
CA GLY A 987 -30.46 -19.68 -5.37
C GLY A 987 -30.63 -19.03 -6.73
N ASP A 988 -30.27 -17.76 -6.89
CA ASP A 988 -30.15 -17.02 -8.16
C ASP A 988 -31.30 -17.19 -9.18
N ARG A 989 -32.22 -16.22 -9.22
CA ARG A 989 -33.38 -16.27 -10.12
C ARG A 989 -32.98 -15.77 -11.51
N ASN A 990 -33.17 -16.60 -12.54
CA ASN A 990 -32.90 -16.28 -13.96
C ASN A 990 -31.45 -15.83 -14.23
N ASP A 991 -30.48 -16.39 -13.51
CA ASP A 991 -29.04 -16.02 -13.57
C ASP A 991 -28.76 -14.52 -13.37
N ARG A 992 -29.71 -13.81 -12.75
CA ARG A 992 -29.65 -12.35 -12.57
C ARG A 992 -28.49 -11.95 -11.69
N ALA A 993 -28.28 -12.64 -10.56
CA ALA A 993 -27.19 -12.34 -9.66
C ALA A 993 -25.84 -12.72 -10.26
N ARG A 994 -25.74 -13.91 -10.87
CA ARG A 994 -24.53 -14.36 -11.57
C ARG A 994 -24.07 -13.33 -12.60
N ALA A 995 -24.97 -12.87 -13.48
CA ALA A 995 -24.63 -11.89 -14.50
C ALA A 995 -24.08 -10.57 -13.90
N ILE A 996 -24.69 -10.08 -12.82
CA ILE A 996 -24.22 -8.88 -12.10
C ILE A 996 -22.85 -9.13 -11.47
N LEU A 997 -22.68 -10.25 -10.75
CA LEU A 997 -21.42 -10.57 -10.07
C LEU A 997 -20.29 -10.77 -11.08
N GLU A 998 -20.53 -11.46 -12.19
CA GLU A 998 -19.57 -11.64 -13.29
C GLU A 998 -19.18 -10.30 -13.94
N ALA A 999 -20.11 -9.35 -14.06
CA ALA A 999 -19.77 -7.99 -14.47
C ALA A 999 -18.83 -7.31 -13.46
N TYR A 1000 -19.11 -7.44 -12.15
CA TYR A 1000 -18.28 -6.88 -11.09
C TYR A 1000 -16.89 -7.50 -10.97
N THR A 1001 -16.69 -8.77 -11.33
CA THR A 1001 -15.34 -9.36 -11.37
C THR A 1001 -14.37 -8.59 -12.29
N ARG A 1002 -14.91 -7.82 -13.23
CA ARG A 1002 -14.18 -6.97 -14.19
C ARG A 1002 -14.29 -5.47 -13.89
N ASP A 1003 -14.83 -5.10 -12.72
CA ASP A 1003 -14.98 -3.70 -12.31
C ASP A 1003 -13.62 -3.04 -12.05
N VAL A 1004 -13.46 -1.75 -12.30
CA VAL A 1004 -12.21 -1.00 -12.02
C VAL A 1004 -11.84 -0.98 -10.53
N HIS A 1005 -12.81 -1.10 -9.61
CA HIS A 1005 -12.54 -1.10 -8.16
C HIS A 1005 -12.31 -2.53 -7.66
N GLY A 1006 -11.13 -2.77 -7.11
CA GLY A 1006 -10.66 -4.10 -6.70
C GLY A 1006 -11.50 -4.71 -5.59
N HIS A 1007 -11.96 -3.90 -4.62
CA HIS A 1007 -12.84 -4.37 -3.54
C HIS A 1007 -14.14 -4.98 -4.05
N PHE A 1008 -14.76 -4.39 -5.08
CA PHE A 1008 -15.98 -4.93 -5.66
C PHE A 1008 -15.69 -6.19 -6.48
N ALA A 1009 -14.58 -6.21 -7.23
CA ALA A 1009 -14.16 -7.40 -7.96
C ALA A 1009 -13.85 -8.58 -7.02
N ALA A 1010 -13.11 -8.34 -5.93
CA ALA A 1010 -12.78 -9.33 -4.92
C ALA A 1010 -14.02 -9.85 -4.21
N TYR A 1011 -14.95 -8.95 -3.84
CA TYR A 1011 -16.20 -9.34 -3.21
C TYR A 1011 -17.10 -10.17 -4.14
N ALA A 1012 -17.22 -9.77 -5.42
CA ALA A 1012 -18.01 -10.52 -6.40
C ALA A 1012 -17.42 -11.92 -6.66
N ARG A 1013 -16.09 -12.03 -6.76
CA ARG A 1013 -15.40 -13.33 -6.84
C ARG A 1013 -15.66 -14.18 -5.60
N ALA A 1014 -15.51 -13.62 -4.40
CA ALA A 1014 -15.77 -14.33 -3.16
C ALA A 1014 -17.23 -14.82 -3.04
N ALA A 1015 -18.20 -14.09 -3.62
CA ALA A 1015 -19.58 -14.52 -3.72
C ALA A 1015 -19.74 -15.72 -4.67
N LEU A 1016 -19.19 -15.61 -5.89
CA LEU A 1016 -19.26 -16.67 -6.91
C LEU A 1016 -18.55 -17.96 -6.47
N ASP A 1017 -17.44 -17.85 -5.75
CA ASP A 1017 -16.68 -18.98 -5.19
C ASP A 1017 -17.37 -19.62 -3.97
N GLY A 1018 -18.47 -19.04 -3.46
CA GLY A 1018 -19.16 -19.55 -2.27
C GLY A 1018 -18.50 -19.23 -0.93
N HIS A 1019 -17.39 -18.48 -0.91
CA HIS A 1019 -16.67 -18.12 0.32
C HIS A 1019 -17.54 -17.32 1.31
N LEU A 1020 -18.44 -16.45 0.81
CA LEU A 1020 -19.38 -15.72 1.68
C LEU A 1020 -20.32 -16.67 2.42
N ARG A 1021 -20.80 -17.71 1.73
CA ARG A 1021 -21.65 -18.75 2.30
C ARG A 1021 -20.90 -19.55 3.36
N GLU A 1022 -19.67 -19.97 3.08
CA GLU A 1022 -18.83 -20.71 4.04
C GLU A 1022 -18.52 -19.89 5.29
N THR A 1023 -18.11 -18.63 5.11
CA THR A 1023 -17.77 -17.72 6.20
C THR A 1023 -18.96 -17.55 7.14
N THR A 1024 -20.16 -17.34 6.58
CA THR A 1024 -21.37 -17.22 7.39
C THR A 1024 -21.81 -18.53 8.02
N VAL A 1025 -21.60 -19.70 7.40
CA VAL A 1025 -21.84 -21.00 8.06
C VAL A 1025 -20.93 -21.18 9.26
N LYS A 1026 -19.64 -20.85 9.14
CA LYS A 1026 -18.68 -20.93 10.24
C LYS A 1026 -19.04 -20.00 11.40
N GLU A 1027 -19.62 -18.84 11.10
CA GLU A 1027 -20.06 -17.89 12.13
C GLU A 1027 -21.38 -18.28 12.81
N ARG A 1028 -22.22 -19.09 12.15
CA ARG A 1028 -23.45 -19.63 12.74
C ARG A 1028 -23.21 -20.82 13.66
N LYS A 1029 -22.23 -21.66 13.32
CA LYS A 1029 -21.75 -22.77 14.15
C LYS A 1029 -20.98 -22.22 15.35
#